data_AF-A0A8B9K7V4-F1
#
_entry.id   AF-A0A8B9K7V4-F1
#
_cell.length_a   1.000
_cell.length_b   1.000
_cell.length_c   1.000
_cell.angle_alpha   90.00
_cell.angle_beta   90.00
_cell.angle_gamma   90.00
#
_symmetry.space_group_name_H-M   'P 1'
#
loop_
_entity.id
_entity.type
_entity.pdbx_description
1 polymer ?
#
loop_
_entity_poly.entity_id
_entity_poly.type
_entity_poly.pdbx_seq_one_letter_code
_entity_poly.pdbx_strand_id
1 'polypeptide(L)'
;MRVFAAAGTGIQHTRGVPGSFGFELCFGSKCADPRRRKQRSRAAAAPAHAWTYSPGRPVGLFTPPDVYNSTTLLLSEDEETLFVGARDALLSVNVSQRGGLVLNQKLDWSPTEKDLNDCSMKGKEKTDCPNFVRVLQVLNSTHMYACGTFAFSPRCTYINAAQFSLVTGSRPEEGRGRCPYDPYQKNTAITVDGELYTGTVADYRGNRPIISRHLSEGEHVDVKLDDTLGWLEDPTFISSTFIPSEEKVYFFFSEFGGEYDFINKFTVSRIAQVCTSDVGGQRTLQRRWTTFTKAQLLCQANGELPYNVLQDMTTLHPPEGASEDDTLFYGIFSSQWSVNSGRSAVCAFRLRAIKDVFSGNYKYLNRDTLKWSTRVQEKIANPGECGLHNASDNTLRFVKENFLADESVLPVNQELTIVSPDHQYSNIAAQRVRAAGGKDYTVLYLLTETGYLHKAVLLDKGAHIIEEIQVFTKPQPVKNLLLSVSKGLVLVGTSEGVASVPVSNCSYYSSCAECVLARDPFCGWDLSRRACVDIDSVRENVGQDVEGGNVSEVCKPRLRSFSPKSPASELVYVSLNEVVHLRCPAASHLAQLHWERLNSQISPKIYMQHEDGSLSFLATPSTLGQYLCQAVENGFTQTLYVYQVRQKSNPTVQPSTPSRPQITRTSESGRGSTGATTKGVTTPQTKDETMEPKPTTKVLVPTMPARKTPAATTGKTTRNNVTIREEKLEKEKVKSLEGERQLLAKNPSYLQELVVVSVLLALCISALLTIALFSFRQRCHIRTAPHSPGSRRDAERAGEDVSHEREALKGNAPGAGKQNGHAHGVAKSPNSLSNGALNGSNGHLPNTPI
;
A
#
# COMPACT_ATOMS: atom_id res chain seq x y z
N MET A 1 -38.24 23.81 -31.89
CA MET A 1 -39.09 24.76 -32.67
C MET A 1 -38.76 24.53 -34.15
N ARG A 2 -39.75 24.53 -35.07
CA ARG A 2 -39.66 24.49 -36.56
C ARG A 2 -38.36 23.90 -37.18
N VAL A 3 -38.36 22.70 -37.78
CA VAL A 3 -38.92 22.40 -39.12
C VAL A 3 -38.51 23.40 -40.21
N PHE A 4 -37.65 22.97 -41.12
CA PHE A 4 -37.80 23.18 -42.58
C PHE A 4 -36.97 22.13 -43.35
N ALA A 5 -37.24 21.96 -44.65
CA ALA A 5 -36.67 20.91 -45.50
C ALA A 5 -36.63 21.33 -46.99
N ALA A 6 -36.11 20.42 -47.83
CA ALA A 6 -36.30 20.27 -49.28
C ALA A 6 -35.26 20.86 -50.27
N ALA A 7 -34.66 19.90 -51.01
CA ALA A 7 -34.44 19.85 -52.47
C ALA A 7 -33.40 20.77 -53.16
N GLY A 8 -32.72 20.24 -54.20
CA GLY A 8 -31.76 20.98 -55.03
C GLY A 8 -30.72 20.15 -55.80
N THR A 9 -31.18 19.19 -56.60
CA THR A 9 -30.40 18.31 -57.52
C THR A 9 -29.20 18.92 -58.26
N GLY A 10 -28.07 18.18 -58.34
CA GLY A 10 -26.93 18.43 -59.23
C GLY A 10 -26.08 17.16 -59.43
N ILE A 11 -25.41 16.98 -60.58
CA ILE A 11 -24.89 15.67 -61.06
C ILE A 11 -23.39 15.70 -61.43
N GLN A 12 -22.73 14.54 -61.21
CA GLN A 12 -21.51 13.98 -61.85
C GLN A 12 -20.13 13.96 -61.15
N HIS A 13 -19.67 12.71 -60.97
CA HIS A 13 -18.32 12.12 -61.05
C HIS A 13 -17.17 12.36 -60.03
N THR A 14 -16.85 11.22 -59.38
CA THR A 14 -15.53 10.60 -59.12
C THR A 14 -14.66 10.96 -57.89
N ARG A 15 -14.39 9.90 -57.11
CA ARG A 15 -13.21 9.62 -56.25
C ARG A 15 -12.92 10.60 -55.09
N GLY A 16 -12.92 10.20 -53.81
CA GLY A 16 -13.37 8.93 -53.21
C GLY A 16 -12.63 8.57 -51.91
N VAL A 17 -13.25 8.80 -50.75
CA VAL A 17 -12.82 8.29 -49.43
C VAL A 17 -14.05 8.02 -48.56
N PRO A 18 -14.23 6.79 -48.03
CA PRO A 18 -15.00 6.52 -46.81
C PRO A 18 -14.06 6.17 -45.65
N GLY A 19 -14.42 6.38 -44.37
CA GLY A 19 -15.62 7.03 -43.85
C GLY A 19 -15.55 7.13 -42.33
N SER A 20 -16.12 8.18 -41.75
CA SER A 20 -16.18 8.40 -40.30
C SER A 20 -17.07 7.37 -39.61
N PHE A 21 -16.64 6.86 -38.44
CA PHE A 21 -17.44 5.93 -37.62
C PHE A 21 -18.75 6.58 -37.16
N GLY A 22 -19.87 5.92 -37.45
CA GLY A 22 -21.15 6.19 -36.79
C GLY A 22 -21.25 5.42 -35.47
N PHE A 23 -21.80 6.05 -34.43
CA PHE A 23 -22.20 5.35 -33.21
C PHE A 23 -23.54 4.66 -33.42
N GLU A 24 -23.57 3.32 -33.34
CA GLU A 24 -24.81 2.53 -33.42
C GLU A 24 -25.12 1.91 -32.04
N LEU A 25 -26.29 2.24 -31.49
CA LEU A 25 -26.73 1.84 -30.15
C LEU A 25 -27.53 0.53 -30.22
N CYS A 26 -26.84 -0.61 -30.12
CA CYS A 26 -27.51 -1.92 -30.08
C CYS A 26 -28.06 -2.26 -28.68
N PHE A 27 -29.38 -2.10 -28.50
CA PHE A 27 -30.13 -2.89 -27.51
C PHE A 27 -30.42 -4.29 -28.07
N GLY A 28 -30.18 -5.34 -27.30
CA GLY A 28 -30.71 -6.68 -27.59
C GLY A 28 -29.67 -7.80 -27.67
N SER A 29 -30.07 -8.95 -27.15
CA SER A 29 -29.28 -10.17 -26.97
C SER A 29 -28.85 -10.88 -28.27
N LYS A 30 -27.72 -11.60 -28.18
CA LYS A 30 -27.17 -12.59 -29.14
C LYS A 30 -26.61 -12.05 -30.47
N CYS A 31 -25.29 -11.81 -30.47
CA CYS A 31 -24.41 -12.20 -31.58
C CYS A 31 -23.10 -12.76 -30.99
N ALA A 32 -22.55 -13.80 -31.62
CA ALA A 32 -21.27 -14.41 -31.24
C ALA A 32 -20.42 -14.61 -32.50
N ASP A 33 -19.30 -13.89 -32.59
CA ASP A 33 -18.34 -14.01 -33.70
C ASP A 33 -17.02 -14.63 -33.21
N PRO A 34 -16.70 -15.88 -33.59
CA PRO A 34 -15.50 -16.59 -33.14
C PRO A 34 -14.27 -16.25 -34.01
N ARG A 35 -13.92 -14.96 -34.18
CA ARG A 35 -12.75 -14.57 -34.99
C ARG A 35 -11.90 -13.38 -34.52
N ARG A 36 -11.96 -12.97 -33.26
CA ARG A 36 -10.90 -12.09 -32.69
C ARG A 36 -9.59 -12.86 -32.51
N ARG A 37 -8.51 -12.38 -33.15
CA ARG A 37 -7.13 -12.73 -32.75
C ARG A 37 -6.94 -12.39 -31.27
N LYS A 38 -6.60 -13.38 -30.44
CA LYS A 38 -6.11 -13.12 -29.08
C LYS A 38 -4.70 -12.54 -29.15
N GLN A 39 -4.61 -11.22 -29.27
CA GLN A 39 -3.40 -10.50 -28.88
C GLN A 39 -3.25 -10.71 -27.38
N ARG A 40 -2.21 -11.44 -26.95
CA ARG A 40 -1.95 -11.71 -25.52
C ARG A 40 -1.63 -10.38 -24.85
N SER A 41 -2.54 -9.89 -24.01
CA SER A 41 -2.17 -8.97 -22.95
C SER A 41 -1.14 -9.68 -22.05
N ARG A 42 -0.06 -8.96 -21.69
CA ARG A 42 0.91 -9.42 -20.70
C ARG A 42 0.30 -9.30 -19.30
N ALA A 43 -0.61 -10.21 -18.97
CA ALA A 43 -0.92 -10.48 -17.57
C ALA A 43 0.38 -10.79 -16.83
N ALA A 44 0.54 -10.31 -15.60
CA ALA A 44 1.67 -10.70 -14.77
C ALA A 44 1.70 -12.23 -14.65
N ALA A 45 2.89 -12.83 -14.73
CA ALA A 45 3.05 -14.21 -14.33
C ALA A 45 2.65 -14.33 -12.85
N ALA A 46 1.87 -15.37 -12.52
CA ALA A 46 1.64 -15.75 -11.12
C ALA A 46 3.00 -15.95 -10.42
N PRO A 47 3.12 -15.69 -9.11
CA PRO A 47 4.34 -15.94 -8.36
C PRO A 47 4.86 -17.35 -8.59
N ALA A 48 6.11 -17.47 -9.07
CA ALA A 48 6.76 -18.75 -9.34
C ALA A 48 6.74 -19.62 -8.09
N HIS A 49 7.13 -19.03 -6.97
CA HIS A 49 6.96 -19.60 -5.63
C HIS A 49 6.06 -18.69 -4.80
N ALA A 50 4.74 -18.86 -4.94
CA ALA A 50 3.86 -18.72 -3.79
C ALA A 50 3.64 -20.11 -3.19
N TRP A 51 3.33 -20.16 -1.90
CA TRP A 51 3.05 -21.39 -1.18
C TRP A 51 1.89 -21.15 -0.21
N THR A 52 0.93 -22.08 -0.14
CA THR A 52 -0.21 -22.02 0.79
C THR A 52 0.18 -22.05 2.28
N TYR A 53 1.46 -22.30 2.56
CA TYR A 53 2.18 -21.98 3.78
C TYR A 53 3.62 -21.69 3.38
N SER A 54 4.27 -20.64 3.92
CA SER A 54 5.66 -20.27 3.56
C SER A 54 6.69 -20.59 4.67
N PRO A 55 6.92 -21.87 5.05
CA PRO A 55 7.90 -22.23 6.07
C PRO A 55 9.33 -22.16 5.49
N GLY A 56 9.95 -20.98 5.46
CA GLY A 56 11.32 -20.87 4.96
C GLY A 56 12.01 -19.51 5.05
N ARG A 57 11.33 -18.39 4.76
CA ARG A 57 11.95 -17.06 4.90
C ARG A 57 11.64 -16.47 6.28
N PRO A 58 12.66 -16.15 7.11
CA PRO A 58 12.44 -15.44 8.35
C PRO A 58 12.05 -13.98 8.05
N VAL A 59 10.80 -13.63 8.36
CA VAL A 59 10.35 -12.24 8.46
C VAL A 59 10.64 -11.77 9.88
N GLY A 60 11.63 -10.88 10.04
CA GLY A 60 12.03 -10.35 11.33
C GLY A 60 11.08 -9.24 11.77
N LEU A 61 10.03 -9.57 12.53
CA LEU A 61 9.09 -8.59 13.08
C LEU A 61 9.62 -7.98 14.38
N PHE A 62 9.77 -6.66 14.38
CA PHE A 62 10.15 -5.85 15.53
C PHE A 62 8.94 -5.08 16.07
N THR A 63 8.41 -5.56 17.19
CA THR A 63 7.28 -4.97 17.94
C THR A 63 7.79 -4.31 19.23
N PRO A 64 8.11 -3.01 19.21
CA PRO A 64 8.51 -2.28 20.42
C PRO A 64 7.35 -2.19 21.43
N PRO A 65 7.59 -2.36 22.75
CA PRO A 65 6.53 -2.30 23.76
C PRO A 65 5.90 -0.92 23.84
N ASP A 66 4.57 -0.90 24.03
CA ASP A 66 3.73 0.30 24.18
C ASP A 66 3.83 1.31 23.00
N VAL A 67 4.22 0.84 21.81
CA VAL A 67 4.34 1.65 20.59
C VAL A 67 3.64 0.96 19.42
N TYR A 68 2.91 1.75 18.62
CA TYR A 68 2.05 1.27 17.53
C TYR A 68 2.19 2.18 16.29
N ASN A 69 1.69 1.75 15.13
CA ASN A 69 1.68 2.55 13.89
C ASN A 69 3.07 3.07 13.47
N SER A 70 4.07 2.18 13.55
CA SER A 70 5.45 2.40 13.09
C SER A 70 5.50 2.51 11.57
N THR A 71 5.12 3.67 11.03
CA THR A 71 4.69 3.84 9.63
C THR A 71 5.38 4.97 8.88
N THR A 72 6.16 5.81 9.56
CA THR A 72 7.09 6.74 8.92
C THR A 72 8.50 6.19 9.10
N LEU A 73 9.18 5.84 8.00
CA LEU A 73 10.51 5.21 8.02
C LEU A 73 11.54 6.13 7.37
N LEU A 74 12.73 6.22 7.97
CA LEU A 74 13.88 6.97 7.45
C LEU A 74 15.18 6.22 7.83
N LEU A 75 16.07 5.99 6.86
CA LEU A 75 17.41 5.46 7.15
C LEU A 75 18.41 6.61 7.37
N SER A 76 19.44 6.37 8.16
CA SER A 76 20.66 7.18 8.19
C SER A 76 21.48 7.03 6.91
N GLU A 77 22.39 7.98 6.65
CA GLU A 77 23.25 8.01 5.44
C GLU A 77 24.16 6.76 5.30
N ASP A 78 24.48 6.08 6.42
CA ASP A 78 25.24 4.83 6.49
C ASP A 78 24.38 3.55 6.47
N GLU A 79 23.05 3.72 6.38
CA GLU A 79 22.01 2.71 6.57
C GLU A 79 22.12 1.86 7.87
N GLU A 80 22.97 2.22 8.84
CA GLU A 80 23.13 1.48 10.11
C GLU A 80 21.96 1.70 11.09
N THR A 81 21.24 2.82 10.95
CA THR A 81 20.15 3.22 11.82
C THR A 81 18.88 3.48 11.02
N LEU A 82 17.81 2.79 11.39
CA LEU A 82 16.45 3.08 11.00
C LEU A 82 15.81 3.99 12.06
N PHE A 83 15.46 5.20 11.66
CA PHE A 83 14.60 6.08 12.43
C PHE A 83 13.13 5.79 12.09
N VAL A 84 12.31 5.60 13.12
CA VAL A 84 10.90 5.23 12.98
C VAL A 84 10.02 6.29 13.64
N GLY A 85 9.20 6.96 12.84
CA GLY A 85 8.05 7.72 13.33
C GLY A 85 6.86 6.80 13.56
N ALA A 86 6.37 6.76 14.79
CA ALA A 86 5.28 5.91 15.24
C ALA A 86 4.09 6.75 15.75
N ARG A 87 3.11 6.09 16.37
CA ARG A 87 2.15 6.74 17.27
C ARG A 87 2.83 7.07 18.60
N ASP A 88 2.62 8.29 19.07
CA ASP A 88 3.03 8.87 20.35
C ASP A 88 4.54 8.81 20.66
N ALA A 89 5.38 8.34 19.74
CA ALA A 89 6.82 8.16 19.91
C ALA A 89 7.62 8.19 18.60
N LEU A 90 8.93 8.40 18.74
CA LEU A 90 9.98 8.21 17.74
C LEU A 90 10.95 7.13 18.24
N LEU A 91 11.53 6.34 17.34
CA LEU A 91 12.51 5.28 17.66
C LEU A 91 13.79 5.43 16.83
N SER A 92 14.93 5.11 17.44
CA SER A 92 16.19 4.79 16.75
C SER A 92 16.42 3.29 16.87
N VAL A 93 16.59 2.61 15.74
CA VAL A 93 16.66 1.14 15.64
C VAL A 93 17.89 0.77 14.82
N ASN A 94 18.81 -0.03 15.36
CA ASN A 94 19.95 -0.53 14.58
C ASN A 94 19.51 -1.62 13.58
N VAL A 95 20.08 -1.55 12.37
CA VAL A 95 19.74 -2.40 11.23
C VAL A 95 20.82 -3.45 11.00
N SER A 96 20.74 -4.58 11.71
CA SER A 96 21.75 -5.64 11.54
C SER A 96 21.53 -6.45 10.25
N GLN A 97 22.63 -6.75 9.54
CA GLN A 97 22.64 -7.47 8.24
C GLN A 97 21.96 -8.87 8.24
N ARG A 98 21.60 -9.44 9.40
CA ARG A 98 21.09 -10.82 9.49
C ARG A 98 19.79 -10.95 10.31
N GLY A 99 18.87 -10.02 10.08
CA GLY A 99 17.45 -10.20 10.45
C GLY A 99 17.09 -9.81 11.90
N GLY A 100 17.94 -9.04 12.57
CA GLY A 100 17.63 -8.43 13.87
C GLY A 100 17.53 -6.91 13.76
N LEU A 101 16.33 -6.37 13.96
CA LEU A 101 16.13 -4.94 14.26
C LEU A 101 16.22 -4.77 15.78
N VAL A 102 17.10 -3.89 16.26
CA VAL A 102 17.37 -3.71 17.70
C VAL A 102 17.07 -2.28 18.12
N LEU A 103 16.25 -2.07 19.14
CA LEU A 103 15.96 -0.74 19.66
C LEU A 103 17.20 -0.14 20.34
N ASN A 104 17.71 0.98 19.79
CA ASN A 104 18.76 1.76 20.43
C ASN A 104 18.15 2.70 21.48
N GLN A 105 17.19 3.53 21.05
CA GLN A 105 16.57 4.58 21.86
C GLN A 105 15.10 4.79 21.45
N LYS A 106 14.25 5.13 22.43
CA LYS A 106 12.87 5.59 22.25
C LYS A 106 12.76 7.03 22.76
N LEU A 107 12.03 7.87 22.02
CA LEU A 107 11.70 9.23 22.39
C LEU A 107 10.18 9.40 22.40
N ASP A 108 9.58 9.50 23.59
CA ASP A 108 8.14 9.73 23.75
C ASP A 108 7.76 11.16 23.34
N TRP A 109 6.69 11.29 22.53
CA TRP A 109 6.21 12.56 21.98
C TRP A 109 4.67 12.56 21.82
N SER A 110 3.97 12.33 22.94
CA SER A 110 2.51 12.27 23.01
C SER A 110 1.84 13.64 23.21
N PRO A 111 0.54 13.79 22.86
CA PRO A 111 -0.28 14.93 23.27
C PRO A 111 -0.58 14.92 24.77
N THR A 112 -0.88 16.09 25.35
CA THR A 112 -1.36 16.16 26.74
C THR A 112 -2.79 15.64 26.85
N GLU A 113 -3.23 15.22 28.05
CA GLU A 113 -4.64 14.87 28.28
C GLU A 113 -5.61 15.98 27.87
N LYS A 114 -5.18 17.26 27.97
CA LYS A 114 -5.97 18.38 27.48
C LYS A 114 -6.09 18.37 25.96
N ASP A 115 -4.98 18.21 25.23
CA ASP A 115 -4.99 18.12 23.75
C ASP A 115 -5.89 16.97 23.28
N LEU A 116 -5.83 15.80 23.94
CA LEU A 116 -6.67 14.62 23.65
C LEU A 116 -8.16 14.89 23.89
N ASN A 117 -8.50 15.55 25.01
CA ASN A 117 -9.89 15.92 25.31
C ASN A 117 -10.40 17.01 24.36
N ASP A 118 -9.61 18.04 24.08
CA ASP A 118 -9.94 19.11 23.11
C ASP A 118 -10.12 18.54 21.69
N CYS A 119 -9.39 17.48 21.32
CA CYS A 119 -9.60 16.74 20.07
C CYS A 119 -10.92 15.95 20.07
N SER A 120 -11.20 15.18 21.13
CA SER A 120 -12.44 14.40 21.23
C SER A 120 -13.68 15.29 21.27
N MET A 121 -13.61 16.46 21.91
CA MET A 121 -14.67 17.48 21.93
C MET A 121 -14.93 18.14 20.55
N LYS A 122 -14.00 18.04 19.59
CA LYS A 122 -14.21 18.45 18.19
C LYS A 122 -14.84 17.33 17.33
N GLY A 123 -15.26 16.23 17.93
CA GLY A 123 -15.97 15.12 17.27
C GLY A 123 -15.06 14.11 16.55
N LYS A 124 -13.78 14.02 16.91
CA LYS A 124 -12.86 12.98 16.44
C LYS A 124 -12.81 11.79 17.41
N GLU A 125 -12.52 10.60 16.87
CA GLU A 125 -12.40 9.40 17.70
C GLU A 125 -11.14 9.46 18.58
N LYS A 126 -11.23 8.91 19.79
CA LYS A 126 -10.11 8.90 20.75
C LYS A 126 -8.91 8.05 20.28
N THR A 127 -9.15 7.17 19.31
CA THR A 127 -8.17 6.39 18.53
C THR A 127 -7.32 7.25 17.59
N ASP A 128 -7.87 8.35 17.08
CA ASP A 128 -7.24 9.23 16.08
C ASP A 128 -6.63 10.50 16.71
N CYS A 129 -7.05 10.86 17.93
CA CYS A 129 -6.47 11.94 18.72
C CYS A 129 -5.00 11.79 19.20
N PRO A 130 -4.32 10.62 19.16
CA PRO A 130 -2.87 10.54 19.39
C PRO A 130 -2.00 11.44 18.50
N ASN A 131 -0.70 11.50 18.80
CA ASN A 131 0.26 12.09 17.87
C ASN A 131 0.80 11.00 16.92
N PHE A 132 0.40 11.01 15.66
CA PHE A 132 0.98 10.14 14.64
C PHE A 132 2.08 10.91 13.92
N VAL A 133 3.32 10.41 13.93
CA VAL A 133 4.42 11.04 13.18
C VAL A 133 4.22 10.80 11.68
N ARG A 134 4.13 11.87 10.89
CA ARG A 134 3.86 11.83 9.43
C ARG A 134 4.96 12.47 8.59
N VAL A 135 5.91 13.16 9.22
CA VAL A 135 7.14 13.66 8.59
C VAL A 135 8.30 13.32 9.52
N LEU A 136 9.36 12.76 8.96
CA LEU A 136 10.65 12.52 9.61
C LEU A 136 11.72 12.66 8.52
N GLN A 137 12.67 13.58 8.71
CA GLN A 137 13.69 13.95 7.71
C GLN A 137 15.01 14.32 8.41
N VAL A 138 16.14 14.15 7.71
CA VAL A 138 17.43 14.73 8.12
C VAL A 138 17.47 16.17 7.60
N LEU A 139 17.79 17.17 8.44
CA LEU A 139 18.05 18.53 7.96
C LEU A 139 19.54 18.74 7.68
N ASN A 140 20.39 18.17 8.53
CA ASN A 140 21.84 18.20 8.45
C ASN A 140 22.43 17.11 9.34
N SER A 141 23.75 16.93 9.30
CA SER A 141 24.52 15.93 10.05
C SER A 141 24.37 15.94 11.58
N THR A 142 23.68 16.93 12.17
CA THR A 142 23.44 17.03 13.62
C THR A 142 21.97 17.01 14.03
N HIS A 143 21.05 17.31 13.11
CA HIS A 143 19.64 17.51 13.42
C HIS A 143 18.70 16.85 12.40
N MET A 144 17.73 16.12 12.92
CA MET A 144 16.54 15.68 12.19
C MET A 144 15.36 16.60 12.51
N TYR A 145 14.36 16.58 11.64
CA TYR A 145 13.10 17.29 11.79
C TYR A 145 11.93 16.30 11.72
N ALA A 146 11.02 16.40 12.68
CA ALA A 146 9.84 15.56 12.76
C ALA A 146 8.56 16.41 12.89
N CYS A 147 7.48 15.97 12.23
CA CYS A 147 6.14 16.49 12.45
C CYS A 147 5.14 15.36 12.64
N GLY A 148 4.14 15.59 13.49
CA GLY A 148 3.02 14.68 13.68
C GLY A 148 1.68 15.38 13.86
N THR A 149 0.60 14.61 13.71
CA THR A 149 -0.80 15.09 13.72
C THR A 149 -1.21 15.77 15.02
N PHE A 150 -0.57 15.37 16.13
CA PHE A 150 -0.69 15.92 17.48
C PHE A 150 -2.13 16.32 17.86
N ALA A 151 -3.02 15.35 18.00
CA ALA A 151 -4.43 15.57 18.37
C ALA A 151 -5.20 16.52 17.44
N PHE A 152 -5.05 16.33 16.12
CA PHE A 152 -5.60 17.22 15.08
C PHE A 152 -5.18 18.69 15.28
N SER A 153 -3.93 18.90 15.67
CA SER A 153 -3.31 20.21 15.85
C SER A 153 -1.81 20.10 15.55
N PRO A 154 -1.41 19.83 14.28
CA PRO A 154 -0.08 19.34 13.94
C PRO A 154 1.06 20.17 14.55
N ARG A 155 2.06 19.47 15.09
CA ARG A 155 3.25 20.08 15.69
C ARG A 155 4.50 19.52 15.05
N CYS A 156 5.53 20.35 14.97
CA CYS A 156 6.87 19.95 14.50
C CYS A 156 7.93 20.23 15.55
N THR A 157 9.05 19.52 15.46
CA THR A 157 10.20 19.64 16.38
C THR A 157 11.50 19.21 15.71
N TYR A 158 12.60 19.76 16.20
CA TYR A 158 13.95 19.29 15.91
C TYR A 158 14.32 18.17 16.89
N ILE A 159 15.09 17.20 16.41
CA ILE A 159 15.66 16.09 17.18
C ILE A 159 17.17 16.12 16.97
N ASN A 160 17.94 16.11 18.06
CA ASN A 160 19.39 15.96 17.95
C ASN A 160 19.71 14.52 17.52
N ALA A 161 20.40 14.34 16.38
CA ALA A 161 20.61 13.02 15.78
C ALA A 161 21.50 12.10 16.64
N ALA A 162 22.50 12.67 17.34
CA ALA A 162 23.47 11.90 18.13
C ALA A 162 22.97 11.54 19.55
N GLN A 163 22.08 12.34 20.13
CA GLN A 163 21.48 12.09 21.46
C GLN A 163 20.09 11.43 21.38
N PHE A 164 19.46 11.47 20.20
CA PHE A 164 18.07 11.07 19.94
C PHE A 164 17.06 11.71 20.91
N SER A 165 17.23 13.02 21.14
CA SER A 165 16.43 13.82 22.07
C SER A 165 15.86 15.06 21.40
N LEU A 166 14.72 15.56 21.91
CA LEU A 166 14.19 16.87 21.51
C LEU A 166 15.21 17.97 21.83
N VAL A 167 15.38 18.94 20.93
CA VAL A 167 16.32 20.05 21.14
C VAL A 167 15.84 20.91 22.32
N THR A 168 16.72 21.08 23.32
CA THR A 168 16.34 21.77 24.56
C THR A 168 16.19 23.26 24.31
N GLY A 169 14.98 23.79 24.54
CA GLY A 169 14.64 25.20 24.36
C GLY A 169 13.83 25.51 23.11
N SER A 170 13.82 24.64 22.09
CA SER A 170 12.88 24.79 20.97
C SER A 170 11.46 24.48 21.46
N ARG A 171 10.55 25.45 21.33
CA ARG A 171 9.11 25.19 21.50
C ARG A 171 8.60 24.42 20.27
N PRO A 172 7.67 23.48 20.41
CA PRO A 172 7.07 22.82 19.25
C PRO A 172 6.44 23.83 18.29
N GLU A 173 6.81 23.77 17.02
CA GLU A 173 6.33 24.69 15.98
C GLU A 173 4.94 24.28 15.46
N GLU A 174 4.17 25.22 14.93
CA GLU A 174 2.90 24.94 14.25
C GLU A 174 3.17 24.18 12.94
N GLY A 175 2.81 22.90 12.88
CA GLY A 175 3.05 22.02 11.73
C GLY A 175 2.08 22.21 10.56
N ARG A 176 1.33 23.32 10.52
CA ARG A 176 0.27 23.57 9.55
C ARG A 176 0.81 23.74 8.13
N GLY A 177 0.40 22.87 7.21
CA GLY A 177 0.97 22.83 5.86
C GLY A 177 2.37 22.18 5.79
N ARG A 178 2.89 21.69 6.92
CA ARG A 178 4.07 20.81 7.00
C ARG A 178 3.66 19.35 7.22
N CYS A 179 2.60 19.12 7.99
CA CYS A 179 2.05 17.83 8.36
C CYS A 179 0.51 17.84 8.24
N PRO A 180 -0.13 16.74 7.82
CA PRO A 180 -1.59 16.65 7.80
C PRO A 180 -2.17 16.68 9.22
N TYR A 181 -3.44 17.08 9.32
CA TYR A 181 -4.21 17.06 10.57
C TYR A 181 -4.72 15.65 10.91
N ASP A 182 -5.10 14.88 9.88
CA ASP A 182 -5.69 13.55 9.99
C ASP A 182 -4.61 12.47 9.77
N PRO A 183 -4.52 11.42 10.62
CA PRO A 183 -3.46 10.41 10.51
C PRO A 183 -3.58 9.52 9.27
N TYR A 184 -4.79 9.37 8.70
CA TYR A 184 -5.02 8.54 7.52
C TYR A 184 -4.78 9.30 6.21
N GLN A 185 -4.64 10.63 6.27
CA GLN A 185 -4.35 11.43 5.09
C GLN A 185 -2.89 11.20 4.63
N LYS A 186 -2.71 10.88 3.34
CA LYS A 186 -1.38 10.82 2.72
C LYS A 186 -0.79 12.22 2.60
N ASN A 187 0.52 12.31 2.77
CA ASN A 187 1.35 13.49 2.63
C ASN A 187 2.70 13.07 2.08
N THR A 188 3.47 14.02 1.55
CA THR A 188 4.89 13.80 1.23
C THR A 188 5.73 14.96 1.76
N ALA A 189 6.97 14.65 2.12
CA ALA A 189 7.97 15.63 2.51
C ALA A 189 9.35 15.15 2.08
N ILE A 190 10.18 16.08 1.61
CA ILE A 190 11.59 15.87 1.28
C ILE A 190 12.41 17.07 1.77
N THR A 191 13.68 16.85 2.06
CA THR A 191 14.64 17.87 2.49
C THR A 191 15.71 18.04 1.41
N VAL A 192 16.02 19.29 1.08
CA VAL A 192 17.06 19.66 0.11
C VAL A 192 17.79 20.88 0.65
N ASP A 193 19.11 20.80 0.80
CA ASP A 193 19.99 21.87 1.31
C ASP A 193 19.52 22.51 2.63
N GLY A 194 18.89 21.70 3.50
CA GLY A 194 18.31 22.11 4.78
C GLY A 194 16.88 22.64 4.71
N GLU A 195 16.39 23.01 3.52
CA GLU A 195 15.02 23.48 3.31
C GLU A 195 14.03 22.29 3.21
N LEU A 196 12.84 22.44 3.82
CA LEU A 196 11.83 21.38 3.87
C LEU A 196 10.72 21.62 2.84
N TYR A 197 10.63 20.73 1.86
CA TYR A 197 9.59 20.72 0.83
C TYR A 197 8.46 19.77 1.25
N THR A 198 7.20 20.21 1.19
CA THR A 198 6.02 19.45 1.64
C THR A 198 4.86 19.51 0.65
N GLY A 199 4.20 18.36 0.44
CA GLY A 199 2.89 18.24 -0.21
C GLY A 199 1.88 17.65 0.78
N THR A 200 0.94 18.47 1.26
CA THR A 200 -0.02 18.11 2.32
C THR A 200 -1.21 19.07 2.36
N VAL A 201 -2.04 19.02 3.41
CA VAL A 201 -3.12 19.99 3.66
C VAL A 201 -2.78 21.01 4.75
N ALA A 202 -3.36 22.20 4.62
CA ALA A 202 -3.15 23.34 5.52
C ALA A 202 -4.37 23.65 6.42
N ASP A 203 -5.29 22.70 6.61
CA ASP A 203 -6.46 22.88 7.48
C ASP A 203 -7.06 21.57 8.04
N TYR A 204 -7.80 21.70 9.15
CA TYR A 204 -8.43 20.62 9.91
C TYR A 204 -9.44 19.77 9.12
N ARG A 205 -10.05 20.30 8.04
CA ARG A 205 -11.00 19.53 7.23
C ARG A 205 -10.34 18.67 6.16
N GLY A 206 -9.08 18.96 5.81
CA GLY A 206 -8.39 18.32 4.69
C GLY A 206 -8.73 18.90 3.31
N ASN A 207 -9.37 20.07 3.26
CA ASN A 207 -9.93 20.66 2.03
C ASN A 207 -9.05 21.77 1.42
N ARG A 208 -7.95 22.18 2.07
CA ARG A 208 -6.97 23.13 1.53
C ARG A 208 -5.63 22.45 1.28
N PRO A 209 -5.43 21.81 0.12
CA PRO A 209 -4.15 21.24 -0.27
C PRO A 209 -3.10 22.33 -0.51
N ILE A 210 -1.82 22.00 -0.31
CA ILE A 210 -0.72 22.91 -0.58
C ILE A 210 0.57 22.14 -0.91
N ILE A 211 1.36 22.72 -1.81
CA ILE A 211 2.79 22.41 -2.00
C ILE A 211 3.59 23.63 -1.54
N SER A 212 4.60 23.42 -0.70
CA SER A 212 5.31 24.52 -0.02
C SER A 212 6.72 24.15 0.40
N ARG A 213 7.59 25.15 0.50
CA ARG A 213 8.89 25.10 1.17
C ARG A 213 8.82 25.84 2.50
N HIS A 214 9.49 25.28 3.50
CA HIS A 214 9.61 25.78 4.86
C HIS A 214 11.07 25.72 5.31
N LEU A 215 11.39 26.41 6.40
CA LEU A 215 12.73 26.44 7.00
C LEU A 215 13.78 27.12 6.10
N SER A 216 13.34 28.02 5.22
CA SER A 216 14.21 28.76 4.31
C SER A 216 15.06 29.79 5.08
N GLU A 217 16.38 29.79 4.90
CA GLU A 217 17.30 30.71 5.58
C GLU A 217 18.01 31.69 4.61
N GLY A 218 18.64 32.73 5.17
CA GLY A 218 19.45 33.70 4.41
C GLY A 218 18.63 34.57 3.46
N GLU A 219 18.92 34.49 2.15
CA GLU A 219 18.20 35.22 1.10
C GLU A 219 16.97 34.44 0.57
N HIS A 220 16.85 33.14 0.88
CA HIS A 220 15.67 32.36 0.53
C HIS A 220 14.48 32.71 1.44
N VAL A 221 13.27 32.41 0.95
CA VAL A 221 12.03 32.63 1.70
C VAL A 221 11.06 31.46 1.55
N ASP A 222 10.28 31.21 2.60
CA ASP A 222 9.20 30.23 2.61
C ASP A 222 8.16 30.58 1.52
N VAL A 223 8.10 29.73 0.51
CA VAL A 223 7.24 29.83 -0.68
C VAL A 223 6.18 28.73 -0.66
N LYS A 224 5.00 29.01 -1.22
CA LYS A 224 3.89 28.07 -1.24
C LYS A 224 3.01 28.22 -2.47
N LEU A 225 2.11 27.25 -2.68
CA LEU A 225 1.19 27.29 -3.80
C LEU A 225 0.19 28.46 -3.70
N ASP A 226 -0.23 28.96 -4.87
CA ASP A 226 -1.27 29.95 -4.97
C ASP A 226 -2.65 29.28 -4.97
N ASP A 227 -3.50 29.68 -4.03
CA ASP A 227 -4.80 29.08 -3.76
C ASP A 227 -5.95 29.74 -4.54
N THR A 228 -5.68 30.72 -5.43
CA THR A 228 -6.74 31.50 -6.10
C THR A 228 -7.17 30.95 -7.46
N LEU A 229 -6.60 29.83 -7.93
CA LEU A 229 -6.73 29.38 -9.33
C LEU A 229 -6.91 27.87 -9.54
N GLY A 230 -7.17 27.07 -8.50
CA GLY A 230 -7.37 25.62 -8.67
C GLY A 230 -6.10 24.89 -9.13
N TRP A 231 -4.92 25.33 -8.67
CA TRP A 231 -3.65 24.69 -9.02
C TRP A 231 -3.56 23.22 -8.55
N LEU A 232 -4.38 22.84 -7.57
CA LEU A 232 -4.58 21.46 -7.09
C LEU A 232 -6.07 21.22 -6.81
N GLU A 233 -6.63 20.17 -7.37
CA GLU A 233 -8.08 19.86 -7.27
C GLU A 233 -8.32 18.58 -6.45
N ASP A 234 -8.43 18.74 -5.13
CA ASP A 234 -8.64 17.66 -4.14
C ASP A 234 -7.57 16.53 -4.22
N PRO A 235 -6.26 16.86 -4.08
CA PRO A 235 -5.19 15.92 -4.35
C PRO A 235 -4.91 14.95 -3.19
N THR A 236 -4.66 13.70 -3.55
CA THR A 236 -3.98 12.72 -2.70
C THR A 236 -2.49 12.72 -3.05
N PHE A 237 -1.66 13.33 -2.20
CA PHE A 237 -0.20 13.30 -2.33
C PHE A 237 0.34 11.88 -2.11
N ILE A 238 1.38 11.51 -2.87
CA ILE A 238 1.96 10.17 -2.86
C ILE A 238 3.44 10.21 -2.44
N SER A 239 4.31 10.80 -3.26
CA SER A 239 5.75 10.93 -2.96
C SER A 239 6.33 12.22 -3.54
N SER A 240 7.59 12.52 -3.21
CA SER A 240 8.38 13.59 -3.78
C SER A 240 9.84 13.15 -3.86
N THR A 241 10.60 13.75 -4.79
CA THR A 241 11.99 13.38 -5.06
C THR A 241 12.76 14.59 -5.59
N PHE A 242 14.06 14.64 -5.33
CA PHE A 242 14.96 15.70 -5.79
C PHE A 242 15.82 15.16 -6.95
N ILE A 243 15.99 15.96 -8.00
CA ILE A 243 16.80 15.64 -9.18
C ILE A 243 17.90 16.70 -9.28
N PRO A 244 19.14 16.40 -8.82
CA PRO A 244 20.21 17.38 -8.73
C PRO A 244 20.56 18.03 -10.07
N SER A 245 20.58 17.28 -11.18
CA SER A 245 20.90 17.83 -12.51
C SER A 245 19.91 18.87 -13.04
N GLU A 246 18.70 18.91 -12.47
CA GLU A 246 17.64 19.86 -12.84
C GLU A 246 17.45 20.97 -11.80
N GLU A 247 18.12 20.91 -10.65
CA GLU A 247 17.89 21.75 -9.46
C GLU A 247 16.41 21.78 -9.00
N LYS A 248 15.67 20.68 -9.24
CA LYS A 248 14.20 20.61 -9.06
C LYS A 248 13.74 19.54 -8.08
N VAL A 249 12.68 19.87 -7.34
CA VAL A 249 11.89 18.92 -6.56
C VAL A 249 10.64 18.55 -7.36
N TYR A 250 10.47 17.25 -7.61
CA TYR A 250 9.29 16.69 -8.25
C TYR A 250 8.30 16.15 -7.20
N PHE A 251 7.01 16.37 -7.43
CA PHE A 251 5.91 15.91 -6.56
C PHE A 251 4.95 15.02 -7.33
N PHE A 252 4.53 13.92 -6.72
CA PHE A 252 3.63 12.93 -7.30
C PHE A 252 2.34 12.83 -6.50
N PHE A 253 1.20 12.90 -7.20
CA PHE A 253 -0.12 12.90 -6.58
C PHE A 253 -1.21 12.43 -7.56
N SER A 254 -2.37 12.03 -7.03
CA SER A 254 -3.62 11.93 -7.80
C SER A 254 -4.50 13.14 -7.47
N GLU A 255 -5.21 13.72 -8.43
CA GLU A 255 -6.20 14.81 -8.23
C GLU A 255 -7.41 14.62 -9.16
N PHE A 256 -8.42 15.49 -9.10
CA PHE A 256 -9.44 15.55 -10.14
C PHE A 256 -8.95 16.30 -11.38
N GLY A 257 -9.08 15.65 -12.55
CA GLY A 257 -8.71 16.22 -13.84
C GLY A 257 -9.75 17.20 -14.34
N GLY A 258 -9.69 18.45 -13.87
CA GLY A 258 -10.61 19.52 -14.26
C GLY A 258 -10.59 19.87 -15.77
N GLU A 259 -9.61 19.37 -16.52
CA GLU A 259 -9.58 19.45 -17.98
C GLU A 259 -10.52 18.46 -18.71
N TYR A 260 -11.16 17.53 -17.97
CA TYR A 260 -12.04 16.50 -18.52
C TYR A 260 -13.52 16.69 -18.13
N ASP A 261 -14.38 16.80 -19.13
CA ASP A 261 -15.83 16.99 -18.99
C ASP A 261 -16.56 15.63 -18.85
N PHE A 262 -16.53 15.05 -17.64
CA PHE A 262 -17.21 13.78 -17.31
C PHE A 262 -18.37 13.97 -16.31
N ILE A 263 -19.41 13.13 -16.43
CA ILE A 263 -20.59 13.09 -15.55
C ILE A 263 -20.20 12.85 -14.07
N ASN A 264 -19.17 12.02 -13.85
CA ASN A 264 -18.60 11.76 -12.54
C ASN A 264 -17.19 12.36 -12.48
N LYS A 265 -16.73 12.73 -11.28
CA LYS A 265 -15.35 13.18 -11.07
C LYS A 265 -14.34 12.19 -11.69
N PHE A 266 -13.47 12.70 -12.55
CA PHE A 266 -12.43 11.93 -13.23
C PHE A 266 -11.09 12.16 -12.53
N THR A 267 -10.51 11.11 -11.96
CA THR A 267 -9.21 11.20 -11.28
C THR A 267 -8.08 11.14 -12.31
N VAL A 268 -7.01 11.89 -12.09
CA VAL A 268 -5.79 11.85 -12.90
C VAL A 268 -4.57 11.75 -11.99
N SER A 269 -3.60 10.96 -12.43
CA SER A 269 -2.28 10.92 -11.82
C SER A 269 -1.42 12.05 -12.38
N ARG A 270 -0.67 12.73 -11.52
CA ARG A 270 0.14 13.89 -11.85
C ARG A 270 1.58 13.72 -11.39
N ILE A 271 2.47 14.33 -12.17
CA ILE A 271 3.78 14.79 -11.73
C ILE A 271 3.78 16.33 -11.76
N ALA A 272 4.34 16.97 -10.76
CA ALA A 272 4.65 18.40 -10.78
C ALA A 272 6.12 18.64 -10.46
N GLN A 273 6.63 19.81 -10.83
CA GLN A 273 7.99 20.28 -10.54
C GLN A 273 7.96 21.68 -9.94
N VAL A 274 8.96 21.99 -9.11
CA VAL A 274 9.36 23.35 -8.69
C VAL A 274 10.90 23.42 -8.67
N CYS A 275 11.46 24.59 -8.98
CA CYS A 275 12.91 24.81 -8.84
C CYS A 275 13.26 25.13 -7.38
N THR A 276 14.44 24.69 -6.93
CA THR A 276 15.00 25.05 -5.62
C THR A 276 15.28 26.55 -5.52
N SER A 277 15.81 27.16 -6.59
CA SER A 277 16.11 28.60 -6.70
C SER A 277 14.89 29.54 -6.82
N ASP A 278 13.68 29.09 -6.48
CA ASP A 278 12.46 29.91 -6.52
C ASP A 278 12.23 30.61 -5.17
N VAL A 279 12.22 31.95 -5.20
CA VAL A 279 11.93 32.81 -4.03
C VAL A 279 10.60 33.55 -4.15
N GLY A 280 9.83 33.27 -5.20
CA GLY A 280 8.60 33.99 -5.53
C GLY A 280 8.84 35.33 -6.24
N GLY A 281 7.77 35.90 -6.80
CA GLY A 281 7.84 37.12 -7.59
C GLY A 281 7.73 38.41 -6.76
N GLN A 282 8.23 39.53 -7.30
CA GLN A 282 8.32 40.81 -6.57
C GLN A 282 6.96 41.47 -6.27
N ARG A 283 5.94 41.26 -7.11
CA ARG A 283 4.58 41.84 -6.94
C ARG A 283 3.50 40.82 -7.29
N THR A 284 3.50 40.31 -8.52
CA THR A 284 2.77 39.08 -8.85
C THR A 284 3.49 37.89 -8.18
N LEU A 285 2.74 36.92 -7.63
CA LEU A 285 3.28 35.73 -6.96
C LEU A 285 4.24 36.01 -5.76
N GLN A 286 3.99 37.08 -4.99
CA GLN A 286 4.74 37.35 -3.74
C GLN A 286 4.68 36.17 -2.76
N ARG A 287 5.86 35.60 -2.44
CA ARG A 287 5.99 34.37 -1.65
C ARG A 287 5.05 33.26 -2.13
N ARG A 288 5.01 33.07 -3.45
CA ARG A 288 4.35 31.96 -4.14
C ARG A 288 5.26 31.41 -5.22
N TRP A 289 5.18 30.12 -5.50
CA TRP A 289 5.95 29.49 -6.58
C TRP A 289 5.73 30.21 -7.92
N THR A 290 6.82 30.59 -8.57
CA THR A 290 6.87 31.06 -9.96
C THR A 290 7.19 29.93 -10.94
N THR A 291 7.79 28.85 -10.43
CA THR A 291 8.30 27.70 -11.18
C THR A 291 7.41 26.45 -11.07
N PHE A 292 6.22 26.55 -10.48
CA PHE A 292 5.31 25.39 -10.37
C PHE A 292 4.64 25.05 -11.70
N THR A 293 4.81 23.81 -12.15
CA THR A 293 4.05 23.24 -13.26
C THR A 293 3.71 21.76 -13.03
N LYS A 294 2.55 21.31 -13.52
CA LYS A 294 2.11 19.90 -13.46
C LYS A 294 1.79 19.31 -14.84
N ALA A 295 2.05 18.02 -15.00
CA ALA A 295 1.74 17.21 -16.18
C ALA A 295 1.03 15.91 -15.76
N GLN A 296 0.34 15.27 -16.69
CA GLN A 296 -0.37 14.01 -16.45
C GLN A 296 0.58 12.80 -16.61
N LEU A 297 0.52 11.85 -15.68
CA LEU A 297 1.11 10.51 -15.84
C LEU A 297 0.03 9.57 -16.39
N LEU A 298 0.21 9.04 -17.60
CA LEU A 298 -0.80 8.22 -18.27
C LEU A 298 -0.42 6.74 -18.32
N CYS A 299 -0.65 6.02 -17.21
CA CYS A 299 -0.45 4.57 -17.16
C CYS A 299 -1.61 3.83 -17.86
N GLN A 300 -1.44 3.50 -19.14
CA GLN A 300 -2.51 2.95 -19.99
C GLN A 300 -1.95 1.92 -20.99
N ALA A 301 -2.74 0.89 -21.30
CA ALA A 301 -2.48 -0.02 -22.43
C ALA A 301 -3.27 0.39 -23.67
N ASN A 302 -2.72 0.15 -24.86
CA ASN A 302 -3.30 0.54 -26.14
C ASN A 302 -4.72 -0.02 -26.35
N GLY A 303 -5.72 0.87 -26.29
CA GLY A 303 -7.14 0.54 -26.48
C GLY A 303 -7.91 0.17 -25.22
N GLU A 304 -7.28 0.20 -24.04
CA GLU A 304 -7.92 -0.07 -22.74
C GLU A 304 -8.12 1.23 -21.94
N LEU A 305 -8.86 1.19 -20.82
CA LEU A 305 -9.00 2.33 -19.91
C LEU A 305 -7.69 2.56 -19.12
N PRO A 306 -7.34 3.82 -18.78
CA PRO A 306 -6.13 4.11 -18.01
C PRO A 306 -6.26 3.64 -16.54
N TYR A 307 -5.15 3.15 -15.99
CA TYR A 307 -4.97 3.03 -14.54
C TYR A 307 -4.64 4.43 -14.03
N ASN A 308 -5.68 5.16 -13.60
CA ASN A 308 -5.65 6.61 -13.48
C ASN A 308 -5.39 7.13 -12.05
N VAL A 309 -5.39 6.25 -11.04
CA VAL A 309 -5.15 6.59 -9.62
C VAL A 309 -3.80 6.01 -9.17
N LEU A 310 -2.82 6.88 -8.95
CA LEU A 310 -1.48 6.57 -8.43
C LEU A 310 -1.57 6.19 -6.94
N GLN A 311 -0.92 5.09 -6.55
CA GLN A 311 -0.91 4.56 -5.17
C GLN A 311 0.43 4.76 -4.46
N ASP A 312 1.54 4.45 -5.14
CA ASP A 312 2.91 4.68 -4.67
C ASP A 312 3.88 4.81 -5.86
N MET A 313 5.06 5.38 -5.62
CA MET A 313 5.92 5.97 -6.65
C MET A 313 7.38 6.04 -6.20
N THR A 314 8.23 5.15 -6.73
CA THR A 314 9.66 5.07 -6.41
C THR A 314 10.57 5.53 -7.56
N THR A 315 11.78 6.01 -7.24
CA THR A 315 12.79 6.48 -8.19
C THR A 315 13.95 5.49 -8.25
N LEU A 316 14.34 5.08 -9.46
CA LEU A 316 15.51 4.26 -9.74
C LEU A 316 16.47 5.04 -10.63
N HIS A 317 17.58 5.50 -10.04
CA HIS A 317 18.65 6.19 -10.76
C HIS A 317 19.35 5.27 -11.78
N PRO A 318 20.01 5.84 -12.81
CA PRO A 318 20.82 5.07 -13.77
C PRO A 318 22.03 4.41 -13.09
N PRO A 319 22.74 3.49 -13.77
CA PRO A 319 24.07 3.05 -13.33
C PRO A 319 25.08 4.21 -13.29
N GLU A 320 26.13 4.07 -12.48
CA GLU A 320 27.23 5.04 -12.45
C GLU A 320 27.83 5.25 -13.85
N GLY A 321 28.01 6.52 -14.25
CA GLY A 321 28.51 6.90 -15.57
C GLY A 321 27.50 6.90 -16.72
N ALA A 322 26.23 6.51 -16.48
CA ALA A 322 25.14 6.72 -17.44
C ALA A 322 24.39 8.05 -17.18
N SER A 323 23.55 8.47 -18.13
CA SER A 323 22.89 9.80 -18.08
C SER A 323 21.79 9.86 -17.03
N GLU A 324 21.72 10.95 -16.26
CA GLU A 324 20.65 11.18 -15.28
C GLU A 324 19.25 11.24 -15.94
N ASP A 325 19.17 11.63 -17.22
CA ASP A 325 17.98 11.58 -18.07
C ASP A 325 17.36 10.16 -18.19
N ASP A 326 18.15 9.11 -17.99
CA ASP A 326 17.72 7.70 -17.96
C ASP A 326 17.21 7.25 -16.58
N THR A 327 17.10 8.17 -15.60
CA THR A 327 16.41 7.92 -14.32
C THR A 327 14.98 7.44 -14.57
N LEU A 328 14.60 6.35 -13.90
CA LEU A 328 13.31 5.68 -14.05
C LEU A 328 12.42 5.88 -12.84
N PHE A 329 11.19 6.30 -13.09
CA PHE A 329 10.13 6.47 -12.10
C PHE A 329 9.15 5.29 -12.21
N TYR A 330 9.15 4.39 -11.23
CA TYR A 330 8.24 3.23 -11.17
C TYR A 330 7.05 3.49 -10.25
N GLY A 331 5.86 3.65 -10.82
CA GLY A 331 4.62 3.91 -10.07
C GLY A 331 3.63 2.75 -10.11
N ILE A 332 2.92 2.52 -9.00
CA ILE A 332 1.73 1.65 -8.93
C ILE A 332 0.48 2.48 -9.24
N PHE A 333 -0.35 1.98 -10.15
CA PHE A 333 -1.60 2.62 -10.55
C PHE A 333 -2.78 1.66 -10.43
N SER A 334 -3.95 2.22 -10.15
CA SER A 334 -5.23 1.52 -10.04
C SER A 334 -6.29 2.21 -10.90
N SER A 335 -7.25 1.44 -11.42
CA SER A 335 -8.38 1.94 -12.22
C SER A 335 -9.51 2.39 -11.30
N GLN A 336 -10.01 3.63 -11.45
CA GLN A 336 -11.22 4.07 -10.73
C GLN A 336 -12.49 3.33 -11.20
N TRP A 337 -12.46 2.72 -12.38
CA TRP A 337 -13.54 1.86 -12.89
C TRP A 337 -13.22 0.41 -12.50
N SER A 338 -13.94 -0.12 -11.52
CA SER A 338 -13.71 -1.46 -10.94
C SER A 338 -14.27 -2.62 -11.77
N VAL A 339 -14.79 -2.36 -12.97
CA VAL A 339 -15.45 -3.36 -13.82
C VAL A 339 -14.43 -4.08 -14.70
N ASN A 340 -13.90 -5.19 -14.18
CA ASN A 340 -13.18 -6.25 -14.91
C ASN A 340 -11.81 -5.89 -15.54
N SER A 341 -11.22 -4.73 -15.27
CA SER A 341 -9.93 -4.31 -15.88
C SER A 341 -8.67 -4.84 -15.20
N GLY A 342 -8.74 -5.27 -13.94
CA GLY A 342 -7.59 -5.71 -13.14
C GLY A 342 -7.27 -4.76 -11.98
N ARG A 343 -6.75 -5.29 -10.88
CA ARG A 343 -6.67 -4.58 -9.59
C ARG A 343 -5.50 -3.58 -9.47
N SER A 344 -4.38 -3.80 -10.16
CA SER A 344 -3.27 -2.85 -10.21
C SER A 344 -2.38 -3.03 -11.43
N ALA A 345 -1.80 -1.94 -11.93
CA ALA A 345 -0.71 -1.96 -12.90
C ALA A 345 0.54 -1.27 -12.34
N VAL A 346 1.71 -1.60 -12.88
CA VAL A 346 2.96 -0.85 -12.65
C VAL A 346 3.39 -0.22 -13.98
N CYS A 347 3.73 1.06 -13.96
CA CYS A 347 4.29 1.78 -15.09
C CYS A 347 5.64 2.40 -14.74
N ALA A 348 6.57 2.40 -15.70
CA ALA A 348 7.85 3.09 -15.63
C ALA A 348 7.83 4.33 -16.53
N PHE A 349 8.35 5.47 -16.06
CA PHE A 349 8.51 6.71 -16.84
C PHE A 349 9.98 7.15 -16.79
N ARG A 350 10.51 7.82 -17.83
CA ARG A 350 11.88 8.35 -17.85
C ARG A 350 11.90 9.84 -17.54
N LEU A 351 12.93 10.31 -16.84
CA LEU A 351 13.18 11.75 -16.60
C LEU A 351 13.22 12.52 -17.92
N ARG A 352 13.87 11.98 -18.97
CA ARG A 352 13.85 12.60 -20.31
C ARG A 352 12.44 12.89 -20.84
N ALA A 353 11.53 11.92 -20.78
CA ALA A 353 10.16 12.10 -21.28
C ALA A 353 9.34 13.11 -20.44
N ILE A 354 9.66 13.24 -19.16
CA ILE A 354 9.09 14.26 -18.27
C ILE A 354 9.60 15.66 -18.67
N LYS A 355 10.90 15.80 -18.92
CA LYS A 355 11.54 17.04 -19.41
C LYS A 355 11.00 17.44 -20.79
N ASP A 356 10.88 16.50 -21.71
CA ASP A 356 10.30 16.71 -23.05
C ASP A 356 8.88 17.31 -22.93
N VAL A 357 8.01 16.75 -22.08
CA VAL A 357 6.64 17.27 -21.86
C VAL A 357 6.65 18.66 -21.21
N PHE A 358 7.47 18.91 -20.18
CA PHE A 358 7.57 20.24 -19.53
C PHE A 358 8.26 21.31 -20.41
N SER A 359 8.94 20.94 -21.50
CA SER A 359 9.46 21.89 -22.49
C SER A 359 8.39 22.39 -23.49
N GLY A 360 7.26 21.67 -23.57
CA GLY A 360 6.26 21.79 -24.63
C GLY A 360 5.23 22.92 -24.46
N ASN A 361 3.97 22.60 -24.75
CA ASN A 361 2.84 23.51 -24.65
C ASN A 361 2.08 23.31 -23.34
N TYR A 362 1.32 24.34 -22.95
CA TYR A 362 0.53 24.37 -21.72
C TYR A 362 -0.94 24.69 -22.04
N LYS A 363 -1.86 24.13 -21.24
CA LYS A 363 -3.30 24.40 -21.33
C LYS A 363 -3.62 25.70 -20.62
N TYR A 364 -4.48 26.50 -21.23
CA TYR A 364 -5.04 27.72 -20.65
C TYR A 364 -6.48 27.48 -20.18
N LEU A 365 -6.83 27.95 -18.98
CA LEU A 365 -8.20 27.93 -18.45
C LEU A 365 -8.95 29.20 -18.86
N ASN A 366 -9.89 29.10 -19.80
CA ASN A 366 -10.77 30.23 -20.13
C ASN A 366 -11.75 30.49 -18.97
N ARG A 367 -11.56 31.62 -18.27
CA ARG A 367 -12.35 32.00 -17.09
C ARG A 367 -13.85 32.22 -17.36
N ASP A 368 -14.24 32.66 -18.56
CA ASP A 368 -15.64 32.97 -18.88
C ASP A 368 -16.50 31.72 -19.07
N THR A 369 -15.90 30.64 -19.58
CA THR A 369 -16.54 29.35 -19.84
C THR A 369 -16.16 28.26 -18.83
N LEU A 370 -15.15 28.53 -17.99
CA LEU A 370 -14.49 27.57 -17.10
C LEU A 370 -13.98 26.30 -17.83
N LYS A 371 -13.63 26.43 -19.12
CA LYS A 371 -13.10 25.32 -19.92
C LYS A 371 -11.61 25.49 -20.22
N TRP A 372 -10.88 24.40 -20.07
CA TRP A 372 -9.50 24.28 -20.50
C TRP A 372 -9.39 24.24 -22.02
N SER A 373 -8.34 24.85 -22.56
CA SER A 373 -8.08 24.92 -24.00
C SER A 373 -6.62 24.63 -24.32
N THR A 374 -6.42 23.85 -25.37
CA THR A 374 -5.11 23.51 -25.98
C THR A 374 -4.71 24.53 -27.05
N ARG A 375 -5.46 25.63 -27.20
CA ARG A 375 -5.11 26.73 -28.10
C ARG A 375 -3.82 27.38 -27.63
N VAL A 376 -2.77 27.26 -28.44
CA VAL A 376 -1.48 27.91 -28.22
C VAL A 376 -1.68 29.42 -28.05
N GLN A 377 -1.56 29.88 -26.80
CA GLN A 377 -1.33 31.28 -26.49
C GLN A 377 0.11 31.63 -26.90
N GLU A 378 0.38 32.90 -27.22
CA GLU A 378 1.75 33.36 -27.46
C GLU A 378 2.65 33.00 -26.25
N LYS A 379 3.74 32.27 -26.48
CA LYS A 379 4.57 31.69 -25.41
C LYS A 379 5.48 32.76 -24.81
N ILE A 380 4.92 33.55 -23.89
CA ILE A 380 5.57 34.69 -23.21
C ILE A 380 6.80 34.27 -22.38
N ALA A 381 6.81 33.03 -21.87
CA ALA A 381 7.97 32.35 -21.26
C ALA A 381 7.73 30.83 -21.27
N ASN A 382 8.69 30.03 -20.80
CA ASN A 382 8.45 28.62 -20.49
C ASN A 382 8.00 28.46 -19.01
N PRO A 383 6.78 28.02 -18.72
CA PRO A 383 6.37 27.74 -17.34
C PRO A 383 7.27 26.66 -16.71
N GLY A 384 7.66 26.82 -15.46
CA GLY A 384 8.54 25.86 -14.76
C GLY A 384 10.02 25.94 -15.12
N GLU A 385 10.43 26.96 -15.87
CA GLU A 385 11.83 27.36 -16.04
C GLU A 385 12.37 28.00 -14.76
N CYS A 386 13.62 27.71 -14.39
CA CYS A 386 14.22 28.25 -13.17
C CYS A 386 14.65 29.72 -13.35
N GLY A 387 14.74 30.49 -12.26
CA GLY A 387 15.05 31.93 -12.31
C GLY A 387 13.87 32.87 -12.62
N LEU A 388 12.65 32.35 -12.82
CA LEU A 388 11.43 33.13 -13.07
C LEU A 388 11.08 34.15 -11.96
N HIS A 389 11.67 34.06 -10.77
CA HIS A 389 11.46 35.02 -9.66
C HIS A 389 11.78 36.48 -10.05
N ASN A 390 12.71 36.70 -10.99
CA ASN A 390 13.07 38.02 -11.53
C ASN A 390 12.28 38.43 -12.79
N ALA A 391 11.31 37.63 -13.24
CA ALA A 391 10.56 37.90 -14.46
C ALA A 391 9.54 39.04 -14.30
N SER A 392 9.07 39.59 -15.43
CA SER A 392 8.09 40.69 -15.42
C SER A 392 6.74 40.25 -14.82
N ASP A 393 5.97 41.20 -14.26
CA ASP A 393 4.60 40.94 -13.80
C ASP A 393 3.66 40.39 -14.90
N ASN A 394 3.98 40.61 -16.18
CA ASN A 394 3.22 40.02 -17.28
C ASN A 394 3.59 38.54 -17.46
N THR A 395 4.88 38.22 -17.41
CA THR A 395 5.41 36.84 -17.42
C THR A 395 4.89 36.05 -16.22
N LEU A 396 4.93 36.64 -15.03
CA LEU A 396 4.44 36.02 -13.79
C LEU A 396 2.93 35.79 -13.79
N ARG A 397 2.14 36.63 -14.48
CA ARG A 397 0.72 36.38 -14.72
C ARG A 397 0.52 35.24 -15.73
N PHE A 398 1.29 35.21 -16.81
CA PHE A 398 1.22 34.16 -17.82
C PHE A 398 1.49 32.78 -17.20
N VAL A 399 2.57 32.59 -16.43
CA VAL A 399 2.85 31.29 -15.78
C VAL A 399 1.85 30.96 -14.69
N LYS A 400 1.30 31.96 -13.97
CA LYS A 400 0.20 31.75 -13.01
C LYS A 400 -1.07 31.16 -13.65
N GLU A 401 -1.29 31.43 -14.94
CA GLU A 401 -2.49 31.01 -15.69
C GLU A 401 -2.21 29.82 -16.64
N ASN A 402 -0.94 29.43 -16.84
CA ASN A 402 -0.49 28.35 -17.71
C ASN A 402 0.42 27.36 -16.95
N PHE A 403 -0.15 26.63 -15.98
CA PHE A 403 0.60 25.70 -15.09
C PHE A 403 0.40 24.21 -15.40
N LEU A 404 -0.56 23.86 -16.26
CA LEU A 404 -0.87 22.48 -16.67
C LEU A 404 -0.32 22.21 -18.08
N ALA A 405 0.58 21.23 -18.23
CA ALA A 405 1.11 20.82 -19.53
C ALA A 405 0.00 20.29 -20.45
N ASP A 406 0.16 20.47 -21.77
CA ASP A 406 -0.83 20.02 -22.76
C ASP A 406 -0.81 18.49 -22.92
N GLU A 407 0.40 17.96 -23.12
CA GLU A 407 0.67 16.54 -23.34
C GLU A 407 0.74 15.72 -22.03
N SER A 408 0.55 14.41 -22.17
CA SER A 408 0.73 13.44 -21.09
C SER A 408 2.09 12.76 -21.16
N VAL A 409 2.73 12.55 -20.01
CA VAL A 409 3.91 11.71 -19.90
C VAL A 409 3.47 10.24 -20.07
N LEU A 410 3.98 9.60 -21.13
CA LEU A 410 3.69 8.20 -21.45
C LEU A 410 4.74 7.25 -20.81
N PRO A 411 4.36 6.00 -20.48
CA PRO A 411 5.29 5.04 -19.92
C PRO A 411 6.33 4.58 -20.96
N VAL A 412 7.45 4.05 -20.46
CA VAL A 412 8.54 3.50 -21.28
C VAL A 412 7.99 2.46 -22.27
N ASN A 413 8.37 2.62 -23.54
CA ASN A 413 7.90 1.82 -24.68
C ASN A 413 6.37 1.84 -24.90
N GLN A 414 5.61 2.70 -24.20
CA GLN A 414 4.15 2.69 -24.15
C GLN A 414 3.57 1.34 -23.65
N GLU A 415 4.30 0.62 -22.78
CA GLU A 415 3.89 -0.66 -22.20
C GLU A 415 3.64 -0.58 -20.68
N LEU A 416 2.68 -1.37 -20.20
CA LEU A 416 2.51 -1.64 -18.77
C LEU A 416 3.59 -2.65 -18.32
N THR A 417 4.34 -2.32 -17.27
CA THR A 417 5.47 -3.14 -16.78
C THR A 417 4.98 -4.42 -16.10
N ILE A 418 3.93 -4.32 -15.28
CA ILE A 418 3.24 -5.42 -14.59
C ILE A 418 1.75 -5.13 -14.62
N VAL A 419 0.92 -6.15 -14.87
CA VAL A 419 -0.55 -6.06 -14.75
C VAL A 419 -1.05 -7.17 -13.82
N SER A 420 -1.51 -6.77 -12.64
CA SER A 420 -2.06 -7.65 -11.61
C SER A 420 -3.59 -7.66 -11.67
N PRO A 421 -4.22 -8.76 -12.14
CA PRO A 421 -5.67 -8.90 -12.07
C PRO A 421 -6.15 -9.05 -10.62
N ASP A 422 -5.42 -9.81 -9.79
CA ASP A 422 -5.92 -10.32 -8.50
C ASP A 422 -5.40 -9.60 -7.25
N HIS A 423 -4.25 -8.93 -7.32
CA HIS A 423 -3.65 -8.23 -6.17
C HIS A 423 -3.78 -6.72 -6.33
N GLN A 424 -4.27 -6.03 -5.30
CA GLN A 424 -4.14 -4.58 -5.16
C GLN A 424 -2.76 -4.28 -4.56
N TYR A 425 -1.87 -3.67 -5.34
CA TYR A 425 -0.57 -3.20 -4.85
C TYR A 425 -0.71 -1.81 -4.22
N SER A 426 0.14 -1.54 -3.24
CA SER A 426 -0.02 -0.43 -2.30
C SER A 426 1.27 0.34 -2.03
N ASN A 427 2.43 -0.33 -2.06
CA ASN A 427 3.74 0.30 -2.02
C ASN A 427 4.75 -0.37 -2.96
N ILE A 428 5.73 0.39 -3.45
CA ILE A 428 6.77 -0.07 -4.38
C ILE A 428 8.17 0.40 -3.98
N ALA A 429 9.15 -0.51 -4.05
CA ALA A 429 10.58 -0.21 -4.03
C ALA A 429 11.29 -0.90 -5.20
N ALA A 430 12.42 -0.35 -5.66
CA ALA A 430 13.15 -0.86 -6.81
C ALA A 430 14.67 -0.82 -6.58
N GLN A 431 15.41 -1.80 -7.09
CA GLN A 431 16.87 -1.77 -7.16
C GLN A 431 17.40 -2.45 -8.43
N ARG A 432 18.65 -2.13 -8.79
CA ARG A 432 19.39 -2.78 -9.87
C ARG A 432 20.35 -3.82 -9.27
N VAL A 433 20.34 -5.03 -9.81
CA VAL A 433 21.04 -6.21 -9.28
C VAL A 433 21.90 -6.81 -10.39
N ARG A 434 23.20 -6.92 -10.17
CA ARG A 434 24.16 -7.45 -11.15
C ARG A 434 24.23 -8.97 -11.05
N ALA A 435 23.62 -9.69 -12.00
CA ALA A 435 23.66 -11.15 -12.03
C ALA A 435 25.09 -11.69 -12.23
N ALA A 436 25.32 -12.97 -11.94
CA ALA A 436 26.64 -13.62 -12.05
C ALA A 436 27.22 -13.57 -13.48
N GLY A 437 26.36 -13.49 -14.50
CA GLY A 437 26.76 -13.28 -15.91
C GLY A 437 27.12 -11.82 -16.26
N GLY A 438 27.09 -10.88 -15.31
CA GLY A 438 27.43 -9.47 -15.50
C GLY A 438 26.33 -8.60 -16.14
N LYS A 439 25.16 -9.17 -16.51
CA LYS A 439 23.97 -8.40 -16.89
C LYS A 439 23.29 -7.87 -15.63
N ASP A 440 22.98 -6.58 -15.63
CA ASP A 440 22.20 -5.94 -14.58
C ASP A 440 20.70 -6.14 -14.83
N TYR A 441 19.95 -6.43 -13.77
CA TYR A 441 18.50 -6.63 -13.76
C TYR A 441 17.81 -5.68 -12.79
N THR A 442 16.65 -5.13 -13.15
CA THR A 442 15.80 -4.40 -12.19
C THR A 442 14.95 -5.40 -11.41
N VAL A 443 15.01 -5.32 -10.07
CA VAL A 443 14.12 -6.04 -9.15
C VAL A 443 13.19 -5.03 -8.49
N LEU A 444 11.89 -5.34 -8.51
CA LEU A 444 10.82 -4.60 -7.85
C LEU A 444 10.31 -5.38 -6.64
N TYR A 445 10.01 -4.66 -5.57
CA TYR A 445 9.31 -5.16 -4.39
C TYR A 445 7.95 -4.47 -4.31
N LEU A 446 6.87 -5.26 -4.30
CA LEU A 446 5.49 -4.78 -4.38
C LEU A 446 4.70 -5.28 -3.17
N LEU A 447 4.28 -4.36 -2.30
CA LEU A 447 3.47 -4.69 -1.13
C LEU A 447 1.98 -4.64 -1.49
N THR A 448 1.22 -5.68 -1.17
CA THR A 448 -0.24 -5.72 -1.39
C THR A 448 -1.02 -5.12 -0.22
N GLU A 449 -2.25 -4.67 -0.48
CA GLU A 449 -3.23 -4.34 0.57
C GLU A 449 -3.54 -5.53 1.50
N THR A 450 -3.38 -6.76 0.99
CA THR A 450 -3.54 -8.02 1.74
C THR A 450 -2.27 -8.46 2.51
N GLY A 451 -1.23 -7.63 2.53
CA GLY A 451 -0.03 -7.87 3.35
C GLY A 451 0.96 -8.91 2.84
N TYR A 452 0.96 -9.15 1.53
CA TYR A 452 1.98 -9.93 0.85
C TYR A 452 2.99 -9.00 0.18
N LEU A 453 4.27 -9.36 0.24
CA LEU A 453 5.35 -8.71 -0.50
C LEU A 453 5.74 -9.61 -1.67
N HIS A 454 5.55 -9.12 -2.89
CA HIS A 454 5.97 -9.81 -4.11
C HIS A 454 7.35 -9.28 -4.51
N LYS A 455 8.30 -10.18 -4.76
CA LYS A 455 9.58 -9.86 -5.39
C LYS A 455 9.48 -10.22 -6.87
N ALA A 456 9.69 -9.24 -7.76
CA ALA A 456 9.61 -9.43 -9.20
C ALA A 456 10.88 -8.95 -9.91
N VAL A 457 11.40 -9.72 -10.84
CA VAL A 457 12.50 -9.32 -11.73
C VAL A 457 11.96 -8.93 -13.10
N LEU A 458 12.49 -7.84 -13.67
CA LEU A 458 12.14 -7.37 -15.00
C LEU A 458 13.07 -8.01 -16.04
N LEU A 459 12.49 -8.80 -16.95
CA LEU A 459 13.20 -9.57 -17.97
C LEU A 459 12.81 -9.09 -19.38
N ASP A 460 13.59 -9.46 -20.40
CA ASP A 460 13.43 -8.95 -21.76
C ASP A 460 12.08 -9.38 -22.38
N LYS A 461 11.50 -10.48 -21.88
CA LYS A 461 10.18 -11.01 -22.27
C LYS A 461 9.01 -10.41 -21.48
N GLY A 462 9.27 -9.74 -20.36
CA GLY A 462 8.28 -9.22 -19.40
C GLY A 462 8.67 -9.54 -17.95
N ALA A 463 7.94 -9.00 -16.98
CA ALA A 463 8.20 -9.24 -15.56
C ALA A 463 7.92 -10.70 -15.12
N HIS A 464 8.72 -11.18 -14.17
CA HIS A 464 8.58 -12.49 -13.54
C HIS A 464 8.55 -12.32 -12.02
N ILE A 465 7.46 -12.71 -11.37
CA ILE A 465 7.36 -12.72 -9.91
C ILE A 465 8.07 -13.97 -9.39
N ILE A 466 9.17 -13.78 -8.68
CA ILE A 466 10.03 -14.85 -8.13
C ILE A 466 9.32 -15.50 -6.94
N GLU A 467 8.84 -14.68 -6.01
CA GLU A 467 8.30 -15.14 -4.73
C GLU A 467 7.23 -14.19 -4.17
N GLU A 468 6.31 -14.77 -3.39
CA GLU A 468 5.29 -14.08 -2.61
C GLU A 468 5.53 -14.37 -1.12
N ILE A 469 5.63 -13.32 -0.29
CA ILE A 469 6.00 -13.43 1.14
C ILE A 469 4.91 -12.75 1.99
N GLN A 470 4.19 -13.49 2.84
CA GLN A 470 3.24 -12.89 3.78
C GLN A 470 4.02 -12.11 4.86
N VAL A 471 3.82 -10.79 4.92
CA VAL A 471 4.43 -9.88 5.92
C VAL A 471 3.48 -9.61 7.09
N PHE A 472 2.18 -9.41 6.80
CA PHE A 472 1.13 -9.23 7.82
C PHE A 472 -0.20 -9.80 7.34
N THR A 473 -1.02 -10.34 8.25
CA THR A 473 -2.29 -11.02 7.91
C THR A 473 -3.54 -10.16 8.13
N LYS A 474 -3.43 -9.04 8.84
CA LYS A 474 -4.51 -8.07 9.09
C LYS A 474 -4.33 -6.86 8.17
N PRO A 475 -5.38 -6.33 7.52
CA PRO A 475 -5.30 -5.08 6.76
C PRO A 475 -4.69 -3.93 7.59
N GLN A 476 -3.81 -3.14 6.98
CA GLN A 476 -3.09 -2.04 7.64
C GLN A 476 -3.55 -0.70 7.05
N PRO A 477 -4.16 0.21 7.83
CA PRO A 477 -4.72 1.47 7.31
C PRO A 477 -3.63 2.45 6.86
N VAL A 478 -2.45 2.39 7.50
CA VAL A 478 -1.23 3.10 7.12
C VAL A 478 -0.09 2.08 7.15
N LYS A 479 0.75 2.12 6.12
CA LYS A 479 1.89 1.23 5.89
C LYS A 479 2.91 1.92 4.99
N ASN A 480 4.14 1.42 4.98
CA ASN A 480 5.27 2.05 4.29
C ASN A 480 6.28 0.96 3.91
N LEU A 481 7.06 1.18 2.84
CA LEU A 481 8.01 0.23 2.28
C LEU A 481 9.33 0.96 1.99
N LEU A 482 10.39 0.62 2.72
CA LEU A 482 11.71 1.19 2.57
C LEU A 482 12.72 0.09 2.23
N LEU A 483 13.61 0.34 1.28
CA LEU A 483 14.63 -0.60 0.83
C LEU A 483 16.00 -0.10 1.25
N SER A 484 16.71 -0.89 2.06
CA SER A 484 18.13 -0.74 2.31
C SER A 484 18.90 -1.65 1.35
N VAL A 485 19.62 -1.03 0.42
CA VAL A 485 20.41 -1.78 -0.57
C VAL A 485 21.69 -2.32 0.06
N SER A 486 22.35 -1.55 0.95
CA SER A 486 23.63 -1.95 1.54
C SER A 486 23.51 -3.06 2.60
N LYS A 487 22.37 -3.14 3.30
CA LYS A 487 22.11 -4.23 4.27
C LYS A 487 21.35 -5.41 3.63
N GLY A 488 20.87 -5.26 2.40
CA GLY A 488 20.06 -6.27 1.71
C GLY A 488 18.71 -6.53 2.39
N LEU A 489 18.02 -5.46 2.84
CA LEU A 489 16.78 -5.55 3.61
C LEU A 489 15.65 -4.71 3.03
N VAL A 490 14.48 -5.32 2.88
CA VAL A 490 13.21 -4.63 2.71
C VAL A 490 12.56 -4.46 4.08
N LEU A 491 12.21 -3.22 4.42
CA LEU A 491 11.64 -2.80 5.69
C LEU A 491 10.18 -2.36 5.46
N VAL A 492 9.25 -2.94 6.22
CA VAL A 492 7.80 -2.69 6.08
C VAL A 492 7.26 -2.11 7.39
N GLY A 493 6.75 -0.89 7.34
CA GLY A 493 6.10 -0.22 8.47
C GLY A 493 4.65 -0.66 8.63
N THR A 494 4.21 -0.95 9.86
CA THR A 494 2.87 -1.50 10.17
C THR A 494 2.27 -0.90 11.45
N SER A 495 1.00 -1.23 11.73
CA SER A 495 0.33 -0.88 13.00
C SER A 495 0.94 -1.57 14.23
N GLU A 496 1.57 -2.74 14.06
CA GLU A 496 2.13 -3.54 15.16
C GLU A 496 3.64 -3.31 15.37
N GLY A 497 4.35 -2.79 14.37
CA GLY A 497 5.81 -2.59 14.43
C GLY A 497 6.46 -2.46 13.05
N VAL A 498 7.73 -2.80 12.93
CA VAL A 498 8.46 -2.87 11.64
C VAL A 498 8.80 -4.31 11.33
N ALA A 499 8.42 -4.80 10.15
CA ALA A 499 8.86 -6.09 9.64
C ALA A 499 10.10 -5.92 8.75
N SER A 500 11.07 -6.81 8.88
CA SER A 500 12.27 -6.87 8.06
C SER A 500 12.31 -8.15 7.23
N VAL A 501 12.61 -8.02 5.94
CA VAL A 501 12.62 -9.13 4.98
C VAL A 501 13.92 -9.05 4.17
N PRO A 502 14.81 -10.06 4.25
CA PRO A 502 16.00 -10.13 3.39
C PRO A 502 15.66 -10.06 1.90
N VAL A 503 16.50 -9.42 1.09
CA VAL A 503 16.31 -9.31 -0.37
C VAL A 503 16.43 -10.66 -1.08
N SER A 504 17.19 -11.60 -0.52
CA SER A 504 17.42 -12.96 -1.03
C SER A 504 17.29 -14.00 0.10
N ASN A 505 17.03 -15.26 -0.25
CA ASN A 505 17.25 -16.41 0.63
C ASN A 505 17.62 -17.64 -0.20
N CYS A 506 18.76 -17.58 -0.87
CA CYS A 506 19.20 -18.61 -1.82
C CYS A 506 19.31 -20.00 -1.19
N SER A 507 19.54 -20.09 0.13
CA SER A 507 19.58 -21.35 0.88
C SER A 507 18.27 -22.16 0.83
N TYR A 508 17.15 -21.53 0.48
CA TYR A 508 15.86 -22.19 0.28
C TYR A 508 15.85 -23.11 -0.96
N TYR A 509 16.59 -22.77 -2.01
CA TYR A 509 16.64 -23.55 -3.25
C TYR A 509 17.60 -24.73 -3.09
N SER A 510 17.03 -25.92 -2.94
CA SER A 510 17.73 -27.08 -2.39
C SER A 510 18.47 -27.92 -3.44
N SER A 511 18.26 -27.64 -4.73
CA SER A 511 18.91 -28.28 -5.87
C SER A 511 19.25 -27.27 -6.97
N CYS A 512 20.11 -27.68 -7.92
CA CYS A 512 20.46 -26.83 -9.06
C CYS A 512 19.25 -26.47 -9.93
N ALA A 513 18.27 -27.38 -10.05
CA ALA A 513 17.03 -27.13 -10.78
C ALA A 513 16.20 -26.04 -10.10
N GLU A 514 15.94 -26.17 -8.79
CA GLU A 514 15.23 -25.16 -8.00
C GLU A 514 15.93 -23.79 -8.08
N CYS A 515 17.26 -23.77 -7.94
CA CYS A 515 18.07 -22.54 -7.95
C CYS A 515 18.01 -21.80 -9.29
N VAL A 516 17.98 -22.54 -10.41
CA VAL A 516 17.94 -21.96 -11.77
C VAL A 516 16.52 -21.64 -12.23
N LEU A 517 15.50 -22.44 -11.84
CA LEU A 517 14.09 -22.17 -12.16
C LEU A 517 13.54 -20.94 -11.42
N ALA A 518 14.01 -20.69 -10.19
CA ALA A 518 13.63 -19.51 -9.41
C ALA A 518 14.00 -18.17 -10.07
N ARG A 519 15.01 -18.17 -10.95
CA ARG A 519 15.47 -17.01 -11.74
C ARG A 519 15.72 -15.75 -10.91
N ASP A 520 16.12 -15.94 -9.66
CA ASP A 520 16.45 -14.88 -8.73
C ASP A 520 17.85 -14.32 -9.07
N PRO A 521 18.00 -13.05 -9.47
CA PRO A 521 19.30 -12.49 -9.83
C PRO A 521 20.30 -12.47 -8.67
N PHE A 522 19.84 -12.57 -7.41
CA PHE A 522 20.71 -12.71 -6.24
C PHE A 522 21.27 -14.13 -6.05
N CYS A 523 20.68 -15.15 -6.68
CA CYS A 523 20.96 -16.55 -6.35
C CYS A 523 21.54 -17.33 -7.52
N GLY A 524 22.56 -18.14 -7.24
CA GLY A 524 23.18 -19.02 -8.23
C GLY A 524 23.73 -20.30 -7.61
N TRP A 525 23.92 -21.33 -8.43
CA TRP A 525 24.34 -22.65 -7.99
C TRP A 525 25.86 -22.79 -7.95
N ASP A 526 26.44 -22.90 -6.76
CA ASP A 526 27.85 -23.22 -6.56
C ASP A 526 28.06 -24.72 -6.82
N LEU A 527 28.75 -25.04 -7.93
CA LEU A 527 29.06 -26.41 -8.34
C LEU A 527 29.98 -27.16 -7.35
N SER A 528 30.79 -26.44 -6.58
CA SER A 528 31.74 -26.98 -5.61
C SER A 528 31.07 -27.29 -4.27
N ARG A 529 30.26 -26.35 -3.76
CA ARG A 529 29.47 -26.52 -2.53
C ARG A 529 28.23 -27.40 -2.73
N ARG A 530 27.78 -27.56 -3.98
CA ARG A 530 26.53 -28.24 -4.37
C ARG A 530 25.31 -27.63 -3.65
N ALA A 531 25.26 -26.31 -3.63
CA ALA A 531 24.23 -25.52 -2.96
C ALA A 531 23.89 -24.26 -3.78
N CYS A 532 22.66 -23.78 -3.66
CA CYS A 532 22.31 -22.45 -4.13
C CYS A 532 22.83 -21.42 -3.10
N VAL A 533 23.59 -20.44 -3.57
CA VAL A 533 24.26 -19.43 -2.76
C VAL A 533 23.93 -18.04 -3.27
N ASP A 534 24.12 -17.04 -2.41
CA ASP A 534 24.05 -15.64 -2.83
C ASP A 534 25.30 -15.28 -3.66
N ILE A 535 25.11 -14.62 -4.80
CA ILE A 535 26.18 -14.35 -5.78
C ILE A 535 27.28 -13.42 -5.25
N ASP A 536 26.98 -12.53 -4.29
CA ASP A 536 28.02 -11.69 -3.69
C ASP A 536 28.91 -12.49 -2.71
N SER A 537 28.48 -13.68 -2.29
CA SER A 537 29.29 -14.58 -1.46
C SER A 537 30.25 -15.47 -2.24
N VAL A 538 30.05 -15.66 -3.56
CA VAL A 538 30.88 -16.47 -4.46
C VAL A 538 30.83 -15.94 -5.89
N ARG A 539 31.93 -15.38 -6.41
CA ARG A 539 32.00 -14.82 -7.78
C ARG A 539 32.56 -15.76 -8.85
N GLU A 540 33.05 -16.95 -8.48
CA GLU A 540 33.64 -17.92 -9.42
C GLU A 540 32.87 -19.25 -9.43
N ASN A 541 32.74 -19.85 -10.62
CA ASN A 541 32.11 -21.17 -10.85
C ASN A 541 30.64 -21.31 -10.36
N VAL A 542 29.93 -20.19 -10.25
CA VAL A 542 28.47 -20.16 -9.97
C VAL A 542 27.68 -20.26 -11.27
N GLY A 543 26.71 -21.17 -11.32
CA GLY A 543 25.79 -21.34 -12.44
C GLY A 543 24.46 -20.62 -12.21
N GLN A 544 24.05 -19.74 -13.13
CA GLN A 544 22.81 -18.96 -13.05
C GLN A 544 22.26 -18.69 -14.46
N ASP A 545 20.93 -18.67 -14.62
CA ASP A 545 20.26 -18.17 -15.82
C ASP A 545 18.94 -17.48 -15.45
N VAL A 546 19.01 -16.16 -15.24
CA VAL A 546 17.86 -15.30 -14.89
C VAL A 546 16.89 -15.14 -16.07
N GLU A 547 17.42 -14.98 -17.29
CA GLU A 547 16.63 -14.69 -18.48
C GLU A 547 15.80 -15.90 -18.93
N GLY A 548 16.44 -17.07 -18.98
CA GLY A 548 15.88 -18.30 -19.54
C GLY A 548 15.34 -19.29 -18.51
N GLY A 549 15.94 -19.40 -17.32
CA GLY A 549 15.66 -20.51 -16.39
C GLY A 549 16.12 -21.88 -16.90
N ASN A 550 17.18 -21.94 -17.72
CA ASN A 550 17.61 -23.12 -18.46
C ASN A 550 18.47 -24.10 -17.62
N VAL A 551 17.77 -24.92 -16.82
CA VAL A 551 18.37 -25.98 -15.98
C VAL A 551 19.33 -26.88 -16.76
N SER A 552 18.97 -27.28 -17.99
CA SER A 552 19.74 -28.21 -18.82
C SER A 552 21.11 -27.65 -19.26
N GLU A 553 21.23 -26.33 -19.39
CA GLU A 553 22.49 -25.69 -19.75
C GLU A 553 23.39 -25.37 -18.56
N VAL A 554 22.79 -25.01 -17.42
CA VAL A 554 23.53 -24.66 -16.20
C VAL A 554 23.94 -25.90 -15.41
N CYS A 555 23.01 -26.82 -15.15
CA CYS A 555 23.18 -27.97 -14.24
C CYS A 555 23.85 -29.19 -14.91
N LYS A 556 24.76 -28.97 -15.87
CA LYS A 556 25.36 -30.04 -16.68
C LYS A 556 26.15 -31.03 -15.82
N PRO A 557 25.93 -32.36 -15.95
CA PRO A 557 26.60 -33.39 -15.16
C PRO A 557 28.04 -33.67 -15.67
N ARG A 558 28.91 -32.65 -15.63
CA ARG A 558 30.33 -32.76 -16.03
C ARG A 558 31.21 -33.52 -15.03
N LEU A 559 30.66 -33.95 -13.90
CA LEU A 559 31.28 -34.88 -12.95
C LEU A 559 30.40 -36.11 -12.79
N ARG A 560 30.99 -37.32 -12.78
CA ARG A 560 30.32 -38.63 -12.58
C ARG A 560 29.80 -38.84 -11.14
N SER A 561 29.48 -37.76 -10.44
CA SER A 561 29.00 -37.70 -9.06
C SER A 561 27.68 -36.89 -8.96
N PHE A 562 27.01 -36.68 -10.09
CA PHE A 562 25.63 -36.23 -10.17
C PHE A 562 24.68 -37.39 -9.84
N SER A 563 24.66 -37.80 -8.59
CA SER A 563 23.40 -38.26 -7.98
C SER A 563 22.57 -37.00 -7.71
N PRO A 564 21.37 -36.86 -8.31
CA PRO A 564 20.35 -35.99 -7.72
C PRO A 564 20.13 -36.38 -6.26
N LYS A 565 19.62 -35.48 -5.43
CA LYS A 565 18.93 -35.91 -4.21
C LYS A 565 17.91 -36.97 -4.65
N SER A 566 18.01 -38.19 -4.12
CA SER A 566 17.06 -39.24 -4.45
C SER A 566 15.66 -38.74 -4.11
N PRO A 567 14.70 -38.69 -5.06
CA PRO A 567 13.38 -38.12 -4.83
C PRO A 567 12.72 -38.80 -3.64
N ALA A 568 11.96 -38.03 -2.87
CA ALA A 568 11.46 -38.46 -1.56
C ALA A 568 10.63 -39.75 -1.71
N SER A 569 11.11 -40.83 -1.08
CA SER A 569 10.54 -42.16 -1.30
C SER A 569 9.71 -42.62 -0.10
N GLU A 570 8.48 -43.05 -0.38
CA GLU A 570 7.51 -43.46 0.65
C GLU A 570 6.94 -44.86 0.35
N LEU A 571 6.97 -45.75 1.35
CA LEU A 571 6.44 -47.11 1.27
C LEU A 571 5.03 -47.17 1.85
N VAL A 572 4.04 -47.28 0.97
CA VAL A 572 2.62 -47.24 1.35
C VAL A 572 2.06 -48.66 1.37
N TYR A 573 1.72 -49.14 2.57
CA TYR A 573 1.12 -50.46 2.77
C TYR A 573 -0.40 -50.37 2.72
N VAL A 574 -1.05 -51.18 1.87
CA VAL A 574 -2.50 -51.16 1.62
C VAL A 574 -3.11 -52.56 1.65
N SER A 575 -4.36 -52.67 2.09
CA SER A 575 -5.21 -53.83 1.87
C SER A 575 -5.84 -53.74 0.48
N LEU A 576 -6.23 -54.87 -0.11
CA LEU A 576 -7.02 -54.83 -1.34
C LEU A 576 -8.41 -54.24 -1.04
N ASN A 577 -8.93 -53.45 -1.97
CA ASN A 577 -10.12 -52.59 -1.85
C ASN A 577 -10.01 -51.44 -0.83
N GLU A 578 -8.81 -51.12 -0.31
CA GLU A 578 -8.55 -49.87 0.41
C GLU A 578 -8.41 -48.70 -0.59
N VAL A 579 -8.88 -47.50 -0.24
CA VAL A 579 -8.67 -46.30 -1.07
C VAL A 579 -7.29 -45.74 -0.76
N VAL A 580 -6.45 -45.66 -1.79
CA VAL A 580 -5.12 -45.06 -1.75
C VAL A 580 -5.25 -43.57 -2.09
N HIS A 581 -4.49 -42.73 -1.40
CA HIS A 581 -4.33 -41.30 -1.71
C HIS A 581 -2.85 -40.95 -1.54
N LEU A 582 -2.19 -40.59 -2.63
CA LEU A 582 -0.78 -40.21 -2.70
C LEU A 582 -0.69 -38.71 -2.88
N ARG A 583 0.02 -37.99 -2.00
CA ARG A 583 0.17 -36.53 -2.11
C ARG A 583 1.27 -36.17 -3.09
N CYS A 584 1.19 -34.97 -3.65
CA CYS A 584 2.32 -34.37 -4.35
C CYS A 584 2.27 -32.84 -4.21
N PRO A 585 2.89 -32.27 -3.16
CA PRO A 585 3.00 -30.82 -3.05
C PRO A 585 3.88 -30.28 -4.18
N ALA A 586 3.39 -29.28 -4.92
CA ALA A 586 4.18 -28.60 -5.93
C ALA A 586 5.31 -27.77 -5.27
N ALA A 587 6.48 -27.71 -5.91
CA ALA A 587 7.59 -26.85 -5.48
C ALA A 587 7.49 -25.40 -6.02
N SER A 588 6.52 -25.16 -6.90
CA SER A 588 6.29 -23.95 -7.68
C SER A 588 4.84 -23.94 -8.15
N HIS A 589 4.21 -22.77 -8.24
CA HIS A 589 2.86 -22.61 -8.82
C HIS A 589 2.89 -22.50 -10.35
N LEU A 590 4.06 -22.35 -10.98
CA LEU A 590 4.21 -22.42 -12.44
C LEU A 590 4.50 -23.84 -12.94
N ALA A 591 4.86 -24.76 -12.03
CA ALA A 591 5.09 -26.16 -12.33
C ALA A 591 3.80 -26.95 -12.59
N GLN A 592 3.76 -27.71 -13.68
CA GLN A 592 2.66 -28.63 -14.00
C GLN A 592 2.93 -30.02 -13.41
N LEU A 593 2.09 -30.45 -12.48
CA LEU A 593 2.19 -31.76 -11.84
C LEU A 593 1.56 -32.87 -12.70
N HIS A 594 2.37 -33.89 -12.98
CA HIS A 594 1.95 -35.12 -13.64
C HIS A 594 2.40 -36.33 -12.82
N TRP A 595 1.69 -37.45 -13.01
CA TRP A 595 2.05 -38.72 -12.41
C TRP A 595 2.46 -39.71 -13.50
N GLU A 596 3.59 -40.39 -13.28
CA GLU A 596 4.05 -41.52 -14.08
C GLU A 596 3.98 -42.81 -13.25
N ARG A 597 3.73 -43.93 -13.92
CA ARG A 597 3.81 -45.26 -13.32
C ARG A 597 4.62 -46.17 -14.22
N LEU A 598 5.65 -46.80 -13.66
CA LEU A 598 6.50 -47.71 -14.40
C LEU A 598 5.67 -48.88 -14.97
N ASN A 599 5.77 -49.06 -16.28
CA ASN A 599 5.07 -50.09 -17.08
C ASN A 599 3.52 -49.96 -17.14
N SER A 600 2.92 -48.81 -16.82
CA SER A 600 1.45 -48.63 -16.93
C SER A 600 1.01 -47.17 -17.05
N GLN A 601 0.04 -46.86 -17.91
CA GLN A 601 -0.51 -45.50 -17.99
C GLN A 601 -1.56 -45.23 -16.91
N ILE A 602 -1.52 -44.01 -16.36
CA ILE A 602 -2.48 -43.53 -15.37
C ILE A 602 -3.74 -43.06 -16.10
N SER A 603 -4.74 -43.94 -16.14
CA SER A 603 -6.02 -43.70 -16.82
C SER A 603 -7.06 -43.04 -15.89
N PRO A 604 -7.77 -41.98 -16.32
CA PRO A 604 -8.81 -41.33 -15.52
C PRO A 604 -10.05 -42.22 -15.22
N LYS A 605 -10.06 -43.46 -15.71
CA LYS A 605 -11.07 -44.49 -15.34
C LYS A 605 -10.71 -45.27 -14.06
N ILE A 606 -9.47 -45.16 -13.58
CA ILE A 606 -8.93 -45.93 -12.44
C ILE A 606 -8.35 -44.99 -11.37
N TYR A 607 -7.79 -43.87 -11.79
CA TYR A 607 -7.15 -42.87 -10.93
C TYR A 607 -7.86 -41.52 -11.03
N MET A 608 -7.97 -40.84 -9.91
CA MET A 608 -8.51 -39.49 -9.77
C MET A 608 -7.36 -38.58 -9.33
N GLN A 609 -6.98 -37.63 -10.19
CA GLN A 609 -6.04 -36.56 -9.83
C GLN A 609 -6.83 -35.35 -9.33
N HIS A 610 -6.41 -34.77 -8.21
CA HIS A 610 -7.04 -33.61 -7.59
C HIS A 610 -6.33 -32.31 -7.96
N GLU A 611 -6.98 -31.16 -7.69
CA GLU A 611 -6.43 -29.83 -8.01
C GLU A 611 -5.15 -29.50 -7.21
N ASP A 612 -4.95 -30.11 -6.04
CA ASP A 612 -3.71 -30.02 -5.24
C ASP A 612 -2.55 -30.90 -5.79
N GLY A 613 -2.76 -31.57 -6.92
CA GLY A 613 -1.79 -32.48 -7.53
C GLY A 613 -1.76 -33.90 -6.95
N SER A 614 -2.53 -34.20 -5.90
CA SER A 614 -2.61 -35.55 -5.32
C SER A 614 -3.33 -36.56 -6.22
N LEU A 615 -3.07 -37.85 -6.01
CA LEU A 615 -3.61 -38.96 -6.80
C LEU A 615 -4.34 -39.98 -5.90
N SER A 616 -5.62 -40.24 -6.19
CA SER A 616 -6.43 -41.22 -5.48
C SER A 616 -6.88 -42.38 -6.38
N PHE A 617 -6.90 -43.60 -5.85
CA PHE A 617 -7.34 -44.82 -6.56
C PHE A 617 -7.68 -45.97 -5.61
N LEU A 618 -8.34 -47.01 -6.11
CA LEU A 618 -8.61 -48.22 -5.33
C LEU A 618 -7.42 -49.20 -5.40
N ALA A 619 -7.01 -49.74 -4.25
CA ALA A 619 -5.97 -50.76 -4.15
C ALA A 619 -6.44 -52.11 -4.72
N THR A 620 -5.88 -52.53 -5.84
CA THR A 620 -6.13 -53.81 -6.50
C THR A 620 -4.78 -54.40 -6.95
N PRO A 621 -4.69 -55.70 -7.30
CA PRO A 621 -3.42 -56.27 -7.77
C PRO A 621 -2.83 -55.54 -8.99
N SER A 622 -3.66 -54.90 -9.82
CA SER A 622 -3.23 -54.10 -10.97
C SER A 622 -2.89 -52.64 -10.66
N THR A 623 -3.12 -52.15 -9.43
CA THR A 623 -2.72 -50.79 -8.95
C THR A 623 -1.65 -50.82 -7.84
N LEU A 624 -1.10 -51.99 -7.49
CA LEU A 624 0.14 -52.07 -6.70
C LEU A 624 1.36 -51.72 -7.56
N GLY A 625 2.42 -51.16 -6.98
CA GLY A 625 3.65 -50.83 -7.70
C GLY A 625 4.23 -49.46 -7.37
N GLN A 626 5.06 -48.95 -8.28
CA GLN A 626 5.81 -47.70 -8.10
C GLN A 626 5.18 -46.56 -8.91
N TYR A 627 4.88 -45.47 -8.22
CA TYR A 627 4.31 -44.22 -8.74
C TYR A 627 5.31 -43.10 -8.56
N LEU A 628 5.51 -42.28 -9.59
CA LEU A 628 6.37 -41.11 -9.57
C LEU A 628 5.46 -39.89 -9.71
N CYS A 629 5.58 -38.91 -8.80
CA CYS A 629 5.07 -37.58 -9.09
C CYS A 629 6.19 -36.72 -9.66
N GLN A 630 5.91 -36.04 -10.76
CA GLN A 630 6.85 -35.23 -11.52
C GLN A 630 6.26 -33.83 -11.75
N ALA A 631 7.12 -32.82 -11.61
CA ALA A 631 6.84 -31.45 -12.01
C ALA A 631 7.47 -31.18 -13.38
N VAL A 632 6.72 -30.58 -14.31
CA VAL A 632 7.31 -29.91 -15.49
C VAL A 632 7.26 -28.42 -15.27
N GLU A 633 8.42 -27.76 -15.31
CA GLU A 633 8.49 -26.29 -15.37
C GLU A 633 9.51 -25.87 -16.42
N ASN A 634 9.16 -24.89 -17.25
CA ASN A 634 10.03 -24.36 -18.30
C ASN A 634 10.63 -25.42 -19.27
N GLY A 635 9.95 -26.56 -19.42
CA GLY A 635 10.43 -27.71 -20.21
C GLY A 635 11.42 -28.65 -19.50
N PHE A 636 11.78 -28.37 -18.24
CA PHE A 636 12.53 -29.28 -17.38
C PHE A 636 11.57 -30.15 -16.55
N THR A 637 11.87 -31.45 -16.43
CA THR A 637 11.09 -32.40 -15.63
C THR A 637 11.84 -32.85 -14.38
N GLN A 638 11.27 -32.62 -13.20
CA GLN A 638 11.81 -33.05 -11.90
C GLN A 638 10.88 -34.06 -11.23
N THR A 639 11.36 -35.25 -10.87
CA THR A 639 10.64 -36.14 -9.96
C THR A 639 10.69 -35.56 -8.54
N LEU A 640 9.53 -35.30 -7.94
CA LEU A 640 9.42 -34.78 -6.57
C LEU A 640 9.36 -35.93 -5.56
N TYR A 641 8.47 -36.90 -5.80
CA TYR A 641 8.18 -38.01 -4.89
C TYR A 641 8.11 -39.36 -5.64
N VAL A 642 8.49 -40.43 -4.94
CA VAL A 642 8.43 -41.82 -5.44
C VAL A 642 7.71 -42.71 -4.42
N TYR A 643 6.45 -43.01 -4.72
CA TYR A 643 5.57 -43.82 -3.90
C TYR A 643 5.63 -45.29 -4.30
N GLN A 644 5.95 -46.16 -3.35
CA GLN A 644 5.98 -47.62 -3.53
C GLN A 644 4.80 -48.25 -2.80
N VAL A 645 3.71 -48.48 -3.51
CA VAL A 645 2.48 -49.08 -2.97
C VAL A 645 2.60 -50.60 -2.96
N ARG A 646 2.39 -51.22 -1.79
CA ARG A 646 2.52 -52.67 -1.57
C ARG A 646 1.36 -53.22 -0.73
N GLN A 647 1.00 -54.48 -0.95
CA GLN A 647 -0.03 -55.12 -0.13
C GLN A 647 0.45 -55.36 1.30
N LYS A 648 -0.41 -55.13 2.30
CA LYS A 648 -0.24 -55.55 3.69
C LYS A 648 -0.15 -57.09 3.74
N SER A 649 1.02 -57.62 4.08
CA SER A 649 1.22 -59.07 4.27
C SER A 649 0.54 -59.52 5.55
N ASN A 650 -0.50 -60.35 5.44
CA ASN A 650 -1.17 -60.93 6.59
C ASN A 650 -0.21 -61.93 7.28
N PRO A 651 0.04 -61.87 8.61
CA PRO A 651 0.94 -62.80 9.27
C PRO A 651 0.32 -64.21 9.29
N THR A 652 0.81 -65.08 8.41
CA THR A 652 0.33 -66.47 8.34
C THR A 652 0.67 -67.22 9.62
N VAL A 653 -0.35 -67.61 10.37
CA VAL A 653 -0.21 -68.48 11.55
C VAL A 653 0.43 -69.80 11.13
N GLN A 654 1.56 -70.16 11.74
CA GLN A 654 2.18 -71.47 11.54
C GLN A 654 1.28 -72.57 12.12
N PRO A 655 1.07 -73.71 11.41
CA PRO A 655 0.33 -74.84 11.97
C PRO A 655 1.04 -75.40 13.21
N SER A 656 0.31 -75.48 14.33
CA SER A 656 0.82 -76.04 15.58
C SER A 656 1.05 -77.55 15.46
N THR A 657 2.26 -78.00 15.77
CA THR A 657 2.59 -79.43 15.87
C THR A 657 2.00 -80.00 17.17
N PRO A 658 1.38 -81.19 17.16
CA PRO A 658 0.69 -81.72 18.34
C PRO A 658 1.66 -82.25 19.40
N SER A 659 1.47 -81.82 20.65
CA SER A 659 2.29 -82.23 21.80
C SER A 659 1.82 -83.56 22.42
N ARG A 660 2.77 -84.42 22.80
CA ARG A 660 2.58 -85.52 23.77
C ARG A 660 3.78 -85.59 24.74
N PRO A 661 3.67 -86.22 25.92
CA PRO A 661 3.88 -85.44 27.15
C PRO A 661 4.89 -86.06 28.12
N GLN A 662 5.36 -85.27 29.09
CA GLN A 662 5.92 -85.81 30.34
C GLN A 662 5.33 -85.17 31.59
N ILE A 663 4.79 -86.05 32.42
CA ILE A 663 4.59 -85.93 33.87
C ILE A 663 5.94 -86.43 34.45
N THR A 664 6.56 -85.92 35.52
CA THR A 664 6.04 -85.81 36.89
C THR A 664 6.93 -84.91 37.75
N ARG A 665 6.42 -84.42 38.90
CA ARG A 665 7.19 -83.73 39.96
C ARG A 665 8.05 -84.69 40.80
N THR A 666 9.20 -84.21 41.29
CA THR A 666 9.87 -84.50 42.59
C THR A 666 11.23 -83.76 42.58
N SER A 667 11.83 -83.28 43.66
CA SER A 667 11.38 -82.91 45.03
C SER A 667 12.45 -82.01 45.69
N GLU A 668 12.11 -81.26 46.74
CA GLU A 668 13.05 -80.33 47.41
C GLU A 668 14.02 -81.03 48.39
N SER A 669 15.31 -80.64 48.37
CA SER A 669 16.33 -80.65 49.45
C SER A 669 17.70 -80.36 48.81
N GLY A 670 18.73 -79.75 49.44
CA GLY A 670 18.89 -79.25 50.80
C GLY A 670 20.14 -78.36 50.95
N ARG A 671 20.28 -77.69 52.11
CA ARG A 671 21.16 -76.52 52.37
C ARG A 671 22.53 -76.89 53.01
N GLY A 672 23.64 -76.23 52.62
CA GLY A 672 24.97 -76.30 53.30
C GLY A 672 26.14 -76.13 52.30
N SER A 673 27.22 -75.33 52.46
CA SER A 673 27.97 -74.77 53.61
C SER A 673 28.91 -75.81 54.29
N THR A 674 30.22 -75.60 54.55
CA THR A 674 31.12 -74.42 54.37
C THR A 674 32.62 -74.78 54.55
N GLY A 675 33.56 -74.04 53.90
CA GLY A 675 34.97 -73.87 54.33
C GLY A 675 35.99 -74.97 53.96
N ALA A 676 37.32 -74.78 54.13
CA ALA A 676 38.15 -73.60 54.45
C ALA A 676 39.68 -73.85 54.21
N THR A 677 40.55 -72.86 54.53
CA THR A 677 42.05 -72.86 54.52
C THR A 677 42.75 -72.78 53.15
N THR A 678 43.88 -72.07 52.93
CA THR A 678 44.77 -71.16 53.73
C THR A 678 44.86 -69.76 53.06
N LYS A 679 45.51 -68.65 53.51
CA LYS A 679 46.45 -68.24 54.58
C LYS A 679 48.00 -68.27 54.34
N GLY A 680 48.58 -67.11 53.99
CA GLY A 680 50.02 -66.72 54.08
C GLY A 680 50.34 -65.50 53.18
N VAL A 681 50.52 -64.25 53.67
CA VAL A 681 51.77 -63.61 54.21
C VAL A 681 52.76 -63.24 53.07
N THR A 682 53.23 -61.98 52.83
CA THR A 682 53.29 -60.73 53.63
C THR A 682 53.27 -59.44 52.76
N THR A 683 53.04 -58.26 53.37
CA THR A 683 53.41 -56.90 52.88
C THR A 683 54.22 -56.14 53.95
N PRO A 684 54.90 -55.02 53.61
CA PRO A 684 54.34 -53.66 53.78
C PRO A 684 54.63 -52.78 52.52
N GLN A 685 54.45 -51.44 52.41
CA GLN A 685 54.17 -50.35 53.38
C GLN A 685 52.87 -49.52 53.15
N THR A 686 52.99 -48.21 52.84
CA THR A 686 52.17 -47.12 53.46
C THR A 686 52.08 -45.85 52.58
N LYS A 687 51.19 -44.85 52.73
CA LYS A 687 50.05 -44.48 53.62
C LYS A 687 49.20 -43.42 52.82
N ASP A 688 48.08 -42.77 53.21
CA ASP A 688 47.32 -42.65 54.47
C ASP A 688 45.84 -42.18 54.25
N GLU A 689 45.09 -42.02 55.35
CA GLU A 689 43.96 -41.07 55.62
C GLU A 689 42.99 -40.55 54.51
N THR A 690 41.78 -41.15 54.50
CA THR A 690 40.40 -40.54 54.54
C THR A 690 39.96 -39.40 53.57
N MET A 691 38.69 -39.30 53.11
CA MET A 691 37.42 -39.89 53.61
C MET A 691 36.35 -40.08 52.47
N GLU A 692 35.34 -40.93 52.69
CA GLU A 692 34.18 -41.22 51.81
C GLU A 692 32.84 -40.82 52.53
N PRO A 693 31.59 -40.99 52.00
CA PRO A 693 31.13 -41.64 50.75
C PRO A 693 30.02 -40.88 49.93
N LYS A 694 29.51 -41.57 48.89
CA LYS A 694 28.26 -41.34 48.12
C LYS A 694 26.97 -41.46 48.99
N PRO A 695 25.74 -41.01 48.57
CA PRO A 695 24.93 -41.72 47.55
C PRO A 695 23.92 -40.84 46.75
N THR A 696 22.71 -41.33 46.45
CA THR A 696 21.94 -41.06 45.21
C THR A 696 20.53 -40.43 45.39
N THR A 697 20.17 -39.52 44.47
CA THR A 697 18.80 -39.16 43.98
C THR A 697 17.76 -38.41 44.86
N LYS A 698 17.12 -37.44 44.16
CA LYS A 698 15.71 -36.96 44.24
C LYS A 698 15.27 -35.87 45.26
N VAL A 699 14.50 -34.92 44.69
CA VAL A 699 13.28 -34.23 45.20
C VAL A 699 13.36 -32.86 45.92
N LEU A 700 12.47 -31.97 45.45
CA LEU A 700 11.90 -30.71 45.98
C LEU A 700 12.74 -29.41 46.09
N VAL A 701 12.00 -28.30 45.96
CA VAL A 701 12.40 -26.89 46.15
C VAL A 701 11.79 -26.37 47.46
N PRO A 702 12.53 -25.57 48.26
CA PRO A 702 11.95 -24.69 49.29
C PRO A 702 12.33 -23.20 49.11
N THR A 703 11.76 -22.33 49.94
CA THR A 703 11.62 -20.88 49.68
C THR A 703 11.96 -19.99 50.89
N MET A 704 12.32 -18.71 50.63
CA MET A 704 12.37 -17.58 51.59
C MET A 704 13.51 -17.63 52.66
N PRO A 705 13.92 -16.49 53.24
CA PRO A 705 13.16 -15.82 54.31
C PRO A 705 12.92 -14.30 54.08
N ALA A 706 12.21 -13.62 55.01
CA ALA A 706 11.79 -12.22 54.88
C ALA A 706 11.92 -11.38 56.17
N ARG A 707 11.95 -10.04 56.03
CA ARG A 707 11.74 -8.98 57.06
C ARG A 707 11.70 -7.61 56.34
N LYS A 708 11.03 -6.53 56.80
CA LYS A 708 10.25 -6.25 58.04
C LYS A 708 9.29 -5.05 57.81
N THR A 709 8.17 -4.94 58.54
CA THR A 709 7.15 -3.85 58.45
C THR A 709 7.35 -2.74 59.50
N PRO A 710 6.71 -1.54 59.34
CA PRO A 710 5.43 -1.21 60.02
C PRO A 710 4.37 -0.61 59.06
N ALA A 711 3.06 -0.90 59.13
CA ALA A 711 2.04 -0.67 60.17
C ALA A 711 1.42 0.77 60.14
N ALA A 712 0.10 0.98 60.26
CA ALA A 712 -1.02 0.04 60.49
C ALA A 712 -2.09 0.12 59.33
N THR A 713 -3.43 0.15 59.45
CA THR A 713 -4.38 0.27 60.58
C THR A 713 -5.74 -0.43 60.29
N THR A 714 -6.47 -0.76 61.36
CA THR A 714 -7.84 -1.31 61.55
C THR A 714 -8.92 -1.23 60.44
N GLY A 715 -9.63 -2.36 60.21
CA GLY A 715 -10.83 -2.44 59.34
C GLY A 715 -11.79 -3.66 59.48
N LYS A 716 -11.85 -4.33 60.64
CA LYS A 716 -12.82 -5.37 61.13
C LYS A 716 -13.86 -6.06 60.17
N THR A 717 -13.80 -7.41 60.13
CA THR A 717 -14.92 -8.40 59.91
C THR A 717 -15.61 -8.42 58.52
N THR A 718 -16.25 -9.50 58.02
CA THR A 718 -16.74 -10.79 58.60
C THR A 718 -16.57 -11.97 57.61
N ARG A 719 -16.63 -13.23 58.08
CA ARG A 719 -16.78 -14.44 57.22
C ARG A 719 -18.20 -14.56 56.65
N ASN A 720 -18.33 -14.93 55.36
CA ASN A 720 -19.16 -16.04 54.84
C ASN A 720 -19.05 -16.12 53.29
N ASN A 721 -19.65 -17.18 52.69
CA ASN A 721 -19.74 -17.52 51.25
C ASN A 721 -18.57 -18.32 50.62
N VAL A 722 -18.38 -19.56 51.07
CA VAL A 722 -17.65 -20.61 50.33
C VAL A 722 -18.60 -21.77 50.00
N THR A 723 -19.63 -21.48 49.21
CA THR A 723 -20.58 -22.46 48.64
C THR A 723 -21.30 -21.96 47.37
N ILE A 724 -21.07 -20.71 46.93
CA ILE A 724 -21.81 -20.06 45.82
C ILE A 724 -20.88 -19.78 44.62
N ARG A 725 -19.85 -20.62 44.40
CA ARG A 725 -18.84 -20.39 43.35
C ARG A 725 -18.73 -21.49 42.29
N GLU A 726 -19.32 -22.66 42.51
CA GLU A 726 -19.25 -23.78 41.56
C GLU A 726 -20.49 -23.81 40.64
N GLU A 727 -21.71 -23.65 41.17
CA GLU A 727 -22.95 -23.47 40.37
C GLU A 727 -22.88 -22.31 39.35
N LYS A 728 -22.02 -21.31 39.57
CA LYS A 728 -21.92 -20.15 38.69
C LYS A 728 -21.13 -20.44 37.41
N LEU A 729 -20.14 -21.35 37.49
CA LEU A 729 -19.19 -21.58 36.40
C LEU A 729 -19.81 -22.39 35.24
N GLU A 730 -20.73 -23.32 35.53
CA GLU A 730 -21.46 -24.04 34.49
C GLU A 730 -22.54 -23.18 33.82
N LYS A 731 -23.24 -22.33 34.59
CA LYS A 731 -24.28 -21.42 34.07
C LYS A 731 -23.70 -20.31 33.17
N GLU A 732 -22.43 -19.95 33.31
CA GLU A 732 -21.73 -19.05 32.37
C GLU A 732 -21.27 -19.81 31.10
N LYS A 733 -20.86 -21.08 31.21
CA LYS A 733 -20.39 -21.88 30.07
C LYS A 733 -21.51 -22.29 29.10
N VAL A 734 -22.72 -22.58 29.60
CA VAL A 734 -23.90 -22.84 28.75
C VAL A 734 -24.33 -21.56 28.00
N LYS A 735 -24.31 -20.40 28.66
CA LYS A 735 -24.64 -19.11 28.02
C LYS A 735 -23.67 -18.72 26.91
N SER A 736 -22.40 -19.11 26.99
CA SER A 736 -21.44 -18.90 25.90
C SER A 736 -21.87 -19.61 24.61
N LEU A 737 -22.30 -20.87 24.71
CA LEU A 737 -22.68 -21.72 23.57
C LEU A 737 -24.02 -21.32 22.94
N GLU A 738 -24.97 -20.77 23.72
CA GLU A 738 -26.18 -20.16 23.16
C GLU A 738 -25.90 -18.79 22.52
N GLY A 739 -24.94 -18.01 23.07
CA GLY A 739 -24.50 -16.74 22.50
C GLY A 739 -23.87 -16.90 21.12
N GLU A 740 -22.94 -17.84 20.94
CA GLU A 740 -22.31 -18.11 19.64
C GLU A 740 -23.32 -18.60 18.59
N ARG A 741 -24.32 -19.40 18.99
CA ARG A 741 -25.42 -19.79 18.09
C ARG A 741 -26.34 -18.64 17.68
N GLN A 742 -26.40 -17.55 18.43
CA GLN A 742 -27.18 -16.36 18.06
C GLN A 742 -26.40 -15.32 17.25
N LEU A 743 -25.06 -15.27 17.35
CA LEU A 743 -24.24 -14.40 16.48
C LEU A 743 -24.24 -14.86 15.01
N LEU A 744 -24.31 -16.17 14.75
CA LEU A 744 -24.31 -16.73 13.39
C LEU A 744 -25.65 -16.56 12.62
N ALA A 745 -26.64 -15.91 13.21
CA ALA A 745 -28.01 -15.82 12.67
C ALA A 745 -28.49 -14.38 12.40
N LYS A 746 -27.60 -13.37 12.34
CA LYS A 746 -28.02 -11.96 12.26
C LYS A 746 -27.21 -11.05 11.32
N ASN A 747 -26.84 -11.55 10.15
CA ASN A 747 -26.63 -10.67 8.99
C ASN A 747 -28.01 -10.21 8.47
N PRO A 748 -28.39 -8.92 8.55
CA PRO A 748 -29.61 -8.44 7.91
C PRO A 748 -29.44 -8.59 6.40
N SER A 749 -30.34 -9.36 5.77
CA SER A 749 -30.32 -9.47 4.31
C SER A 749 -30.68 -8.12 3.70
N TYR A 750 -29.87 -7.66 2.74
CA TYR A 750 -30.12 -6.45 1.94
C TYR A 750 -31.56 -6.37 1.39
N LEU A 751 -32.17 -7.54 1.14
CA LEU A 751 -33.57 -7.65 0.69
C LEU A 751 -34.60 -7.19 1.74
N GLN A 752 -34.33 -7.28 3.04
CA GLN A 752 -35.25 -6.80 4.08
C GLN A 752 -35.28 -5.28 4.15
N GLU A 753 -34.10 -4.63 4.16
CA GLU A 753 -33.97 -3.18 4.00
C GLU A 753 -34.66 -2.70 2.71
N LEU A 754 -34.39 -3.38 1.59
CA LEU A 754 -34.99 -3.05 0.30
C LEU A 754 -36.53 -3.16 0.32
N VAL A 755 -37.09 -4.15 1.01
CA VAL A 755 -38.55 -4.30 1.17
C VAL A 755 -39.13 -3.18 2.05
N VAL A 756 -38.49 -2.83 3.16
CA VAL A 756 -38.93 -1.72 4.02
C VAL A 756 -38.92 -0.40 3.27
N VAL A 757 -37.83 -0.09 2.56
CA VAL A 757 -37.72 1.11 1.70
C VAL A 757 -38.78 1.09 0.60
N SER A 758 -39.01 -0.05 -0.06
CA SER A 758 -40.04 -0.18 -1.11
C SER A 758 -41.46 0.04 -0.59
N VAL A 759 -41.77 -0.46 0.62
CA VAL A 759 -43.07 -0.25 1.28
C VAL A 759 -43.24 1.23 1.68
N LEU A 760 -42.22 1.87 2.25
CA LEU A 760 -42.25 3.30 2.57
C LEU A 760 -42.44 4.16 1.32
N LEU A 761 -41.77 3.84 0.21
CA LEU A 761 -41.88 4.57 -1.06
C LEU A 761 -43.29 4.40 -1.68
N ALA A 762 -43.87 3.19 -1.61
CA ALA A 762 -45.26 2.95 -2.01
C ALA A 762 -46.29 3.69 -1.13
N LEU A 763 -46.05 3.77 0.19
CA LEU A 763 -46.85 4.58 1.11
C LEU A 763 -46.75 6.08 0.80
N CYS A 764 -45.56 6.61 0.49
CA CYS A 764 -45.40 7.99 0.04
C CYS A 764 -46.13 8.26 -1.29
N ILE A 765 -46.04 7.36 -2.27
CA ILE A 765 -46.74 7.51 -3.56
C ILE A 765 -48.27 7.47 -3.36
N SER A 766 -48.80 6.56 -2.55
CA SER A 766 -50.23 6.50 -2.26
C SER A 766 -50.74 7.72 -1.46
N ALA A 767 -49.93 8.26 -0.55
CA ALA A 767 -50.22 9.53 0.12
C ALA A 767 -50.28 10.71 -0.87
N LEU A 768 -49.30 10.81 -1.78
CA LEU A 768 -49.30 11.84 -2.82
C LEU A 768 -50.49 11.69 -3.80
N LEU A 769 -50.86 10.45 -4.17
CA LEU A 769 -52.02 10.19 -5.03
C LEU A 769 -53.35 10.51 -4.33
N THR A 770 -53.49 10.22 -3.04
CA THR A 770 -54.70 10.58 -2.27
C THR A 770 -54.81 12.09 -2.04
N ILE A 771 -53.70 12.80 -1.79
CA ILE A 771 -53.66 14.27 -1.75
C ILE A 771 -54.01 14.85 -3.13
N ALA A 772 -53.47 14.30 -4.22
CA ALA A 772 -53.79 14.72 -5.58
C ALA A 772 -55.28 14.54 -5.88
N LEU A 773 -55.85 13.36 -5.59
CA LEU A 773 -57.28 13.06 -5.77
C LEU A 773 -58.18 13.92 -4.88
N PHE A 774 -57.77 14.25 -3.65
CA PHE A 774 -58.50 15.17 -2.78
C PHE A 774 -58.50 16.60 -3.35
N SER A 775 -57.33 17.11 -3.78
CA SER A 775 -57.23 18.43 -4.41
C SER A 775 -58.00 18.51 -5.73
N PHE A 776 -58.06 17.41 -6.49
CA PHE A 776 -58.86 17.31 -7.71
C PHE A 776 -60.36 17.28 -7.39
N ARG A 777 -60.79 16.52 -6.38
CA ARG A 777 -62.19 16.54 -5.89
C ARG A 777 -62.60 17.92 -5.40
N GLN A 778 -61.77 18.64 -4.65
CA GLN A 778 -62.04 20.04 -4.27
C GLN A 778 -62.18 20.95 -5.50
N ARG A 779 -61.27 20.86 -6.47
CA ARG A 779 -61.33 21.64 -7.72
C ARG A 779 -62.55 21.30 -8.59
N CYS A 780 -63.05 20.07 -8.54
CA CYS A 780 -64.31 19.68 -9.19
C CYS A 780 -65.53 20.21 -8.43
N HIS A 781 -65.56 20.11 -7.09
CA HIS A 781 -66.67 20.65 -6.27
C HIS A 781 -66.84 22.16 -6.42
N ILE A 782 -65.75 22.91 -6.61
CA ILE A 782 -65.75 24.35 -6.87
C ILE A 782 -66.28 24.69 -8.29
N ARG A 783 -66.38 23.72 -9.20
CA ARG A 783 -66.85 23.91 -10.58
C ARG A 783 -68.32 23.56 -10.84
N THR A 784 -69.09 23.20 -9.81
CA THR A 784 -70.52 22.86 -9.96
C THR A 784 -71.42 23.70 -9.05
N ALA A 785 -71.51 25.00 -9.35
CA ALA A 785 -72.50 25.94 -8.81
C ALA A 785 -72.90 26.96 -9.92
N PRO A 786 -74.19 27.13 -10.28
CA PRO A 786 -74.59 28.01 -11.39
C PRO A 786 -74.56 29.53 -11.10
N HIS A 787 -74.63 30.33 -12.17
CA HIS A 787 -74.52 31.80 -12.16
C HIS A 787 -75.70 32.57 -11.55
N SER A 788 -75.41 33.80 -11.07
CA SER A 788 -76.22 35.02 -11.31
C SER A 788 -75.32 36.28 -11.19
N PRO A 789 -75.54 37.36 -11.98
CA PRO A 789 -74.65 38.54 -12.03
C PRO A 789 -75.21 39.80 -11.31
N GLY A 790 -74.33 40.68 -10.79
CA GLY A 790 -74.77 41.91 -10.09
C GLY A 790 -73.72 43.02 -9.87
N SER A 791 -73.83 44.08 -10.68
CA SER A 791 -73.41 45.49 -10.50
C SER A 791 -72.80 46.01 -9.16
N ARG A 792 -71.54 46.53 -9.24
CA ARG A 792 -71.10 47.94 -8.99
C ARG A 792 -71.36 48.64 -7.61
N ARG A 793 -70.33 49.35 -7.10
CA ARG A 793 -70.32 50.36 -5.98
C ARG A 793 -70.45 49.81 -4.55
N ASP A 794 -70.04 50.49 -3.46
CA ASP A 794 -69.01 51.54 -3.22
C ASP A 794 -68.67 51.56 -1.70
N ALA A 795 -67.57 52.23 -1.31
CA ALA A 795 -67.20 52.86 -0.03
C ALA A 795 -67.75 52.41 1.37
N GLU A 796 -66.79 52.23 2.30
CA GLU A 796 -66.78 52.69 3.72
C GLU A 796 -67.64 52.08 4.85
N ARG A 797 -66.97 51.87 6.01
CA ARG A 797 -67.27 52.23 7.44
C ARG A 797 -68.68 52.01 8.05
N ALA A 798 -68.87 51.77 9.36
CA ALA A 798 -68.01 51.38 10.50
C ALA A 798 -68.92 50.98 11.71
N GLY A 799 -68.33 50.67 12.88
CA GLY A 799 -69.03 50.16 14.09
C GLY A 799 -68.56 48.74 14.41
N GLU A 800 -67.56 48.45 15.25
CA GLU A 800 -67.19 48.96 16.59
C GLU A 800 -68.22 48.66 17.69
N ASP A 801 -67.84 47.76 18.62
CA ASP A 801 -68.22 47.81 20.03
C ASP A 801 -67.09 47.20 20.91
N VAL A 802 -67.06 47.55 22.20
CA VAL A 802 -65.88 47.63 23.08
C VAL A 802 -65.71 46.41 24.02
N SER A 803 -64.50 45.84 24.20
CA SER A 803 -63.61 45.94 25.40
C SER A 803 -62.41 44.95 25.23
N HIS A 804 -61.13 45.25 25.54
CA HIS A 804 -60.44 45.45 26.84
C HIS A 804 -60.47 44.20 27.77
N GLU A 805 -59.39 43.77 28.46
CA GLU A 805 -58.24 44.54 29.02
C GLU A 805 -56.94 43.70 29.31
N ARG A 806 -55.76 44.35 29.35
CA ARG A 806 -54.51 44.08 30.17
C ARG A 806 -53.67 42.77 30.02
N GLU A 807 -52.34 42.71 30.29
CA GLU A 807 -51.26 43.73 30.46
C GLU A 807 -49.82 43.16 30.26
N ALA A 808 -48.97 43.91 29.52
CA ALA A 808 -47.53 44.31 29.63
C ALA A 808 -46.44 43.45 30.39
N LEU A 809 -45.11 43.72 30.37
CA LEU A 809 -44.24 44.91 30.05
C LEU A 809 -42.99 44.51 29.20
N LYS A 810 -42.57 45.32 28.18
CA LYS A 810 -41.47 46.35 28.14
C LYS A 810 -40.08 45.88 28.60
N GLY A 811 -38.94 46.28 28.01
CA GLY A 811 -38.59 47.26 26.94
C GLY A 811 -37.05 47.43 26.87
N ASN A 812 -36.36 48.24 26.05
CA ASN A 812 -36.67 49.15 24.91
C ASN A 812 -35.35 49.44 24.12
N ALA A 813 -35.42 50.13 22.97
CA ALA A 813 -34.28 50.77 22.25
C ALA A 813 -34.61 52.25 21.95
N PRO A 814 -33.68 53.11 21.46
CA PRO A 814 -33.65 53.42 20.00
C PRO A 814 -32.28 53.89 19.43
N GLY A 815 -32.24 54.32 18.15
CA GLY A 815 -31.11 55.05 17.56
C GLY A 815 -31.46 55.83 16.27
N ALA A 816 -30.66 56.85 15.93
CA ALA A 816 -30.61 57.64 14.69
C ALA A 816 -29.37 58.57 14.73
N GLY A 817 -28.78 59.12 13.66
CA GLY A 817 -29.05 59.04 12.21
C GLY A 817 -28.85 60.40 11.52
N LYS A 818 -28.04 60.51 10.44
CA LYS A 818 -27.94 61.72 9.55
C LYS A 818 -27.18 61.45 8.23
N GLN A 819 -27.28 62.37 7.28
CA GLN A 819 -26.82 62.25 5.87
C GLN A 819 -25.81 63.34 5.45
N ASN A 820 -25.02 63.02 4.41
CA ASN A 820 -24.47 63.86 3.32
C ASN A 820 -23.73 65.21 3.60
N GLY A 821 -22.59 65.38 2.91
CA GLY A 821 -21.86 66.66 2.75
C GLY A 821 -20.79 66.55 1.65
N HIS A 822 -20.50 67.65 0.94
CA HIS A 822 -19.61 67.67 -0.25
C HIS A 822 -18.14 68.02 0.06
N ALA A 823 -17.29 67.86 -0.95
CA ALA A 823 -15.85 68.06 -0.91
C ALA A 823 -15.41 69.54 -0.85
N HIS A 824 -14.20 69.79 -0.35
CA HIS A 824 -13.15 70.55 -1.04
C HIS A 824 -11.78 70.30 -0.38
N GLY A 825 -10.69 70.39 -1.15
CA GLY A 825 -9.32 70.21 -0.65
C GLY A 825 -8.49 71.50 -0.74
N VAL A 826 -7.47 71.62 0.11
CA VAL A 826 -6.46 72.70 0.09
C VAL A 826 -5.06 72.09 0.29
N ALA A 827 -4.07 72.68 -0.39
CA ALA A 827 -2.75 72.10 -0.59
C ALA A 827 -1.78 72.23 0.61
N LYS A 828 -0.71 71.42 0.59
CA LYS A 828 0.62 71.77 1.11
C LYS A 828 1.72 71.16 0.22
N SER A 829 2.64 72.02 -0.22
CA SER A 829 3.92 71.72 -0.91
C SER A 829 5.06 71.65 0.16
N PRO A 830 6.38 71.56 -0.13
CA PRO A 830 7.08 71.75 -1.41
C PRO A 830 8.31 70.82 -1.69
N ASN A 831 9.11 71.24 -2.68
CA ASN A 831 10.49 70.83 -3.04
C ASN A 831 10.69 69.55 -3.89
N SER A 832 11.70 69.45 -4.77
CA SER A 832 12.37 70.44 -5.66
C SER A 832 13.46 69.75 -6.51
N LEU A 833 13.55 70.09 -7.82
CA LEU A 833 14.78 69.97 -8.67
C LEU A 833 15.30 68.52 -8.94
N SER A 834 16.04 68.19 -10.03
CA SER A 834 16.36 68.91 -11.29
C SER A 834 17.00 67.98 -12.34
N ASN A 835 16.98 68.42 -13.62
CA ASN A 835 17.87 68.05 -14.75
C ASN A 835 17.67 66.70 -15.47
N GLY A 836 17.83 66.74 -16.80
CA GLY A 836 17.74 65.59 -17.71
C GLY A 836 17.50 66.01 -19.18
N ALA A 837 18.56 66.40 -19.90
CA ALA A 837 18.53 66.81 -21.32
C ALA A 837 17.95 65.70 -22.23
N LEU A 838 17.01 66.00 -23.16
CA LEU A 838 17.22 66.62 -24.48
C LEU A 838 18.09 65.81 -25.47
N ASN A 839 17.45 64.88 -26.19
CA ASN A 839 17.66 64.54 -27.60
C ASN A 839 16.43 63.74 -28.09
N GLY A 840 15.99 63.79 -29.35
CA GLY A 840 16.46 64.67 -30.43
C GLY A 840 16.34 64.12 -31.86
N SER A 841 15.16 63.67 -32.33
CA SER A 841 14.88 63.59 -33.78
C SER A 841 13.38 63.52 -34.12
N ASN A 842 13.00 64.09 -35.27
CA ASN A 842 11.64 64.17 -35.82
C ASN A 842 11.27 62.90 -36.62
N GLY A 843 9.97 62.67 -36.92
CA GLY A 843 9.56 61.51 -37.75
C GLY A 843 8.07 61.30 -38.09
N HIS A 844 7.35 62.34 -38.53
CA HIS A 844 6.08 62.28 -39.32
C HIS A 844 4.93 61.27 -39.00
N LEU A 845 3.79 61.86 -38.61
CA LEU A 845 2.42 61.42 -38.95
C LEU A 845 2.13 61.57 -40.49
N PRO A 846 1.01 61.06 -41.07
CA PRO A 846 -0.20 60.45 -40.48
C PRO A 846 -0.71 59.16 -41.21
N ASN A 847 -1.97 58.76 -40.88
CA ASN A 847 -2.98 58.04 -41.71
C ASN A 847 -3.34 56.57 -41.37
N THR A 848 -4.44 56.45 -40.62
CA THR A 848 -5.56 55.51 -40.85
C THR A 848 -6.24 55.79 -42.23
N PRO A 849 -7.20 54.97 -42.75
CA PRO A 849 -7.96 53.90 -42.08
C PRO A 849 -8.12 52.57 -42.85
N ILE A 850 -8.64 51.55 -42.15
CA ILE A 850 -9.97 50.93 -42.36
C ILE A 850 -10.40 50.28 -41.03
#